data_AF-A0A951NZ39-F1
#
_entry.id   AF-A0A951NZ39-F1
#
_cell.length_a   1.000
_cell.length_b   1.000
_cell.length_c   1.000
_cell.angle_alpha   90.00
_cell.angle_beta   90.00
_cell.angle_gamma   90.00
#
_symmetry.space_group_name_H-M   'P 1'
#
loop_
_entity.id
_entity.type
_entity.pdbx_description
1 polymer ?
#
loop_
_entity_poly.entity_id
_entity_poly.type
_entity_poly.pdbx_seq_one_letter_code
_entity_poly.pdbx_strand_id
1 'polypeptide(L)'
;MSDVFISYSRKDKEFVQALHAALEAEERDIWIDWEDIPPTADWWQEIERGIEGTSTFVFVMSPDSVASEVCNREINHAVKHHKRLVPIVRREGFEIAKTHPLSRHNWLFFRQEDDFDRAFAQLKTAIEMDLEYVRSHTRVLERAIEWDKKDRNESFVLRGDDLKDAEAWLMQGERKEPKPTKLQREYISASQTAEEKAQILFAAGQKAKRMVRIGSGVLALTLIGALAASGLAKWATDKAQEAETRAQKIEENSRQTKQQAEQTVASAREQANDLVRAAEAKQRAAEAGVQQANQAVDQAKVEQARVQVESAQQILEAQAKARATVAQADKLAQEAKGRAADAEERRRLADEAVKVAEVKLKDAESLRAEAEAGTRIERAGTLALKTFEAQQTEGLLVAIRAGFDLKQWVKDKPLEKYPAVSPLLALQTSLDNLRETRLPGHQRGVWEVVFSPDGTQLATSEDNNVRLWDRTGKQVAVLEGHQGGIFTHIVFSPDGRQLATSSFDNKVRLWDRTGKQVAILEGRYCDTTFSPDGTQLATGSCDGTIRLWDRTGKQVAEFKGHQGRVYAVTFNPDGTQLATGGDDGTRLWDRTGKQVAEFEGHQGSVTSVVFSPDGTQLATGELDGTVRLWNRTGQPIAVLKGHQGRVRGIVFSPDSTELATWGEKDDTVRLWGRTGQPIDVLKGHKREVHEVVFSPDSTQLATLSLSDSVRLWDRTGKQVAILEGHYYDTTFSPDGRQLATRGDDGTIRLWKRTGKQVAEFKGHQGSVRSMEFSPDGRQLATGGDDGTIRLWDLIGKQVAELKVPQGTIFSQIEFSPNSQRVATGDFIDGTIRLWDLLGKQVAELKGHQGRVWIVRFSPDSTRLATGGENDGTIRLWDGTGQPIAVLKGDRNSVRAVTFSPDSTQLATGNEDGTVRLWDRVGQPIVVLKGHQSEVYAVTFSPDGTQFATGGKDGTVRLWDRTGQPIAKFKGHDGGVYGVMFSPDSTQFATHSSGGIVRLWDRTGKQVAELKGHQGEVYAVTFSPDGTQLATGDEDGTIRLWDRTGKQVAEFKGHQGRVYAVTFSPDGAQLATSGVDGTRIWDSMGRQIAQFEDQNTGTLSPDWQKIAFIQGIRASDDEVVRVYHIDTNLDSLLSRACQSLKYYLLYSPNLKDDRDRCIAQTHNKPANH
;
A
#
# COMPACT_ATOMS: atom_id res chain seq x y z
N MET A 1 16.54 47.45 11.14
CA MET A 1 16.16 47.95 12.52
C MET A 1 16.99 49.19 12.87
N SER A 2 16.28 50.35 12.99
CA SER A 2 16.98 51.59 13.43
C SER A 2 17.28 51.53 14.94
N ASP A 3 18.39 52.20 15.33
CA ASP A 3 18.92 52.13 16.71
C ASP A 3 18.22 53.15 17.62
N VAL A 4 17.74 54.21 17.04
CA VAL A 4 17.23 55.28 17.93
C VAL A 4 16.04 55.96 17.22
N PHE A 5 15.03 56.14 18.06
CA PHE A 5 13.89 56.98 17.61
C PHE A 5 13.88 58.29 18.41
N ILE A 6 13.84 59.46 17.62
CA ILE A 6 13.89 60.74 18.38
C ILE A 6 12.52 61.42 18.26
N SER A 7 11.97 61.63 19.51
CA SER A 7 10.70 62.38 19.57
C SER A 7 10.94 63.81 20.09
N TYR A 8 10.40 64.83 19.33
CA TYR A 8 10.70 66.23 19.72
C TYR A 8 9.58 67.16 19.23
N SER A 9 9.65 68.47 19.79
CA SER A 9 8.75 69.52 19.25
C SER A 9 9.41 70.21 18.05
N ARG A 10 8.62 70.65 17.15
CA ARG A 10 9.19 71.31 15.95
C ARG A 10 9.96 72.56 16.32
N LYS A 11 9.66 73.09 17.48
CA LYS A 11 10.37 74.32 17.91
C LYS A 11 11.79 73.99 18.38
N ASP A 12 12.03 72.71 18.53
CA ASP A 12 13.40 72.31 18.94
C ASP A 12 14.12 71.63 17.77
N LYS A 13 13.71 71.87 16.59
CA LYS A 13 14.23 71.16 15.39
C LYS A 13 15.71 71.46 15.17
N GLU A 14 16.09 72.71 15.42
CA GLU A 14 17.52 73.04 15.18
C GLU A 14 18.43 72.22 16.09
N PHE A 15 18.04 72.08 17.28
CA PHE A 15 18.84 71.24 18.20
C PHE A 15 18.81 69.78 17.76
N VAL A 16 17.66 69.25 17.40
CA VAL A 16 17.51 67.83 17.01
C VAL A 16 18.32 67.55 15.73
N GLN A 17 18.50 68.60 14.84
CA GLN A 17 19.33 68.38 13.64
C GLN A 17 20.80 68.21 14.02
N ALA A 18 21.15 68.98 15.06
CA ALA A 18 22.54 68.84 15.54
C ALA A 18 22.75 67.49 16.24
N LEU A 19 21.76 67.10 16.99
CA LEU A 19 21.81 65.80 17.67
C LEU A 19 21.79 64.65 16.65
N HIS A 20 20.95 64.75 15.66
CA HIS A 20 20.90 63.72 14.58
C HIS A 20 22.25 63.62 13.86
N ALA A 21 22.89 64.75 13.54
CA ALA A 21 24.20 64.72 12.82
C ALA A 21 25.28 64.09 13.69
N ALA A 22 25.14 64.39 14.99
CA ALA A 22 26.16 63.82 15.91
C ALA A 22 25.98 62.31 16.04
N LEU A 23 24.78 61.80 16.11
CA LEU A 23 24.53 60.34 16.21
C LEU A 23 24.86 59.65 14.89
N GLU A 24 24.64 60.38 13.79
CA GLU A 24 25.01 59.79 12.46
C GLU A 24 26.53 59.67 12.32
N ALA A 25 27.23 60.65 12.87
CA ALA A 25 28.71 60.61 12.79
C ALA A 25 29.24 59.42 13.61
N GLU A 26 28.41 58.91 14.50
CA GLU A 26 28.83 57.72 15.26
C GLU A 26 28.28 56.44 14.61
N GLU A 27 27.84 56.54 13.37
CA GLU A 27 27.34 55.41 12.55
C GLU A 27 26.14 54.74 13.21
N ARG A 28 25.29 55.65 13.82
CA ARG A 28 24.03 55.08 14.36
C ARG A 28 22.87 55.28 13.37
N ASP A 29 22.00 54.22 13.38
CA ASP A 29 20.81 54.29 12.49
C ASP A 29 19.64 54.98 13.23
N ILE A 30 19.18 56.14 12.72
CA ILE A 30 18.22 56.96 13.49
C ILE A 30 16.92 57.07 12.68
N TRP A 31 15.87 56.85 13.41
CA TRP A 31 14.54 57.09 12.78
C TRP A 31 13.98 58.45 13.23
N ILE A 32 13.67 59.32 12.21
CA ILE A 32 13.11 60.66 12.54
C ILE A 32 12.02 61.00 11.52
N ASP A 33 11.07 61.78 11.89
CA ASP A 33 9.80 61.90 11.13
C ASP A 33 9.94 62.89 9.97
N TRP A 34 11.21 63.55 9.65
CA TRP A 34 11.28 64.46 8.47
C TRP A 34 12.10 63.79 7.37
N GLU A 35 12.58 62.51 7.36
CA GLU A 35 13.46 61.93 6.32
C GLU A 35 12.90 60.58 5.87
N ASP A 36 11.57 60.03 6.49
CA ASP A 36 11.38 58.59 6.23
C ASP A 36 9.88 58.29 6.10
N ILE A 37 9.07 59.42 5.67
CA ILE A 37 7.67 58.98 5.49
C ILE A 37 7.22 59.39 4.08
N PRO A 38 6.96 58.43 3.19
CA PRO A 38 6.43 58.71 1.87
C PRO A 38 5.13 59.55 1.93
N PRO A 39 4.98 60.58 0.98
CA PRO A 39 3.84 61.50 1.02
C PRO A 39 2.50 60.76 0.90
N THR A 40 2.45 59.40 0.45
CA THR A 40 1.18 58.68 0.20
C THR A 40 0.91 57.70 1.35
N ALA A 41 1.76 57.58 2.36
CA ALA A 41 1.62 56.58 3.43
C ALA A 41 0.91 57.21 4.64
N ASP A 42 0.06 56.36 5.31
CA ASP A 42 -0.55 56.83 6.58
C ASP A 42 0.55 57.26 7.57
N TRP A 43 0.61 58.50 7.73
CA TRP A 43 1.70 59.16 8.48
C TRP A 43 1.82 58.59 9.90
N TRP A 44 0.76 58.25 10.55
CA TRP A 44 0.85 57.77 11.94
C TRP A 44 1.25 56.29 11.97
N GLN A 45 0.81 55.48 11.07
CA GLN A 45 1.22 54.06 11.02
C GLN A 45 2.73 53.92 10.81
N GLU A 46 3.30 54.80 10.12
CA GLU A 46 4.77 54.73 9.89
C GLU A 46 5.53 55.15 11.14
N ILE A 47 4.94 56.07 11.86
CA ILE A 47 5.58 56.47 13.13
C ILE A 47 5.51 55.31 14.13
N GLU A 48 4.39 54.56 14.11
CA GLU A 48 4.27 53.40 15.02
C GLU A 48 5.26 52.29 14.62
N ARG A 49 5.40 52.13 13.35
CA ARG A 49 6.36 51.10 12.89
C ARG A 49 7.79 51.51 13.21
N GLY A 50 7.97 52.83 13.06
CA GLY A 50 9.33 53.32 13.37
C GLY A 50 9.67 53.13 14.86
N ILE A 51 8.65 53.30 15.74
CA ILE A 51 8.90 53.15 17.19
C ILE A 51 9.08 51.67 17.51
N GLU A 52 8.30 50.82 16.85
CA GLU A 52 8.37 49.37 17.14
C GLU A 52 9.69 48.78 16.66
N GLY A 53 10.26 49.38 15.67
CA GLY A 53 11.47 48.78 15.03
C GLY A 53 12.75 49.36 15.66
N THR A 54 12.61 50.29 16.68
CA THR A 54 13.84 50.87 17.26
C THR A 54 14.03 50.36 18.69
N SER A 55 15.30 50.32 19.09
CA SER A 55 15.61 49.75 20.43
C SER A 55 15.60 50.84 21.50
N THR A 56 15.89 52.09 21.11
CA THR A 56 15.97 53.19 22.10
C THR A 56 15.06 54.36 21.64
N PHE A 57 14.32 54.81 22.62
CA PHE A 57 13.42 55.97 22.35
C PHE A 57 13.95 57.20 23.08
N VAL A 58 14.44 58.19 22.28
CA VAL A 58 14.96 59.44 22.89
C VAL A 58 13.89 60.53 22.83
N PHE A 59 13.60 61.00 24.07
CA PHE A 59 12.54 62.05 24.13
C PHE A 59 13.18 63.40 24.50
N VAL A 60 13.06 64.38 23.57
CA VAL A 60 13.61 65.73 23.84
C VAL A 60 12.56 66.56 24.60
N MET A 61 12.98 66.89 25.88
CA MET A 61 11.95 67.51 26.74
C MET A 61 12.09 69.04 26.73
N SER A 62 10.91 69.70 26.39
CA SER A 62 10.72 71.17 26.45
C SER A 62 9.26 71.49 26.74
N PRO A 63 8.95 72.74 27.31
CA PRO A 63 7.54 73.04 27.59
C PRO A 63 6.64 72.71 26.39
N ASP A 64 7.21 72.69 25.17
CA ASP A 64 6.38 72.48 23.95
C ASP A 64 6.23 70.97 23.67
N SER A 65 7.26 70.24 23.84
CA SER A 65 7.16 68.80 23.52
C SER A 65 6.34 68.07 24.59
N VAL A 66 6.37 68.59 25.85
CA VAL A 66 5.61 67.94 26.94
C VAL A 66 4.12 68.29 26.80
N ALA A 67 3.82 69.49 26.19
CA ALA A 67 2.40 69.88 26.03
C ALA A 67 1.84 69.36 24.69
N SER A 68 2.74 68.65 23.81
CA SER A 68 2.29 68.21 22.46
C SER A 68 1.53 66.89 22.57
N GLU A 69 0.35 66.90 21.89
CA GLU A 69 -0.47 65.66 21.87
C GLU A 69 0.23 64.56 21.07
N VAL A 70 0.88 64.90 20.05
CA VAL A 70 1.54 63.89 19.18
C VAL A 70 2.75 63.30 19.92
N CYS A 71 3.57 64.11 20.57
CA CYS A 71 4.74 63.61 21.31
C CYS A 71 4.28 62.72 22.47
N ASN A 72 3.09 63.02 23.01
CA ASN A 72 2.59 62.16 24.10
C ASN A 72 2.10 60.81 23.56
N ARG A 73 1.53 60.89 22.41
CA ARG A 73 1.12 59.61 21.78
C ARG A 73 2.32 58.74 21.43
N GLU A 74 3.40 59.32 20.96
CA GLU A 74 4.61 58.54 20.60
C GLU A 74 5.24 57.93 21.85
N ILE A 75 5.32 58.71 22.90
CA ILE A 75 5.98 58.18 24.12
C ILE A 75 5.10 57.10 24.75
N ASN A 76 3.76 57.25 24.68
CA ASN A 76 2.89 56.19 25.23
C ASN A 76 3.01 54.89 24.43
N HIS A 77 3.18 55.12 23.16
CA HIS A 77 3.34 53.91 22.30
C HIS A 77 4.68 53.23 22.58
N ALA A 78 5.70 54.00 22.80
CA ALA A 78 7.02 53.42 23.14
C ALA A 78 6.97 52.71 24.49
N VAL A 79 6.17 53.24 25.40
CA VAL A 79 6.04 52.58 26.72
C VAL A 79 5.26 51.27 26.57
N LYS A 80 4.28 51.37 25.79
CA LYS A 80 3.45 50.16 25.56
C LYS A 80 4.29 49.03 24.94
N HIS A 81 5.33 49.42 24.24
CA HIS A 81 6.10 48.35 23.55
C HIS A 81 7.44 48.14 24.24
N HIS A 82 7.55 48.70 25.42
CA HIS A 82 8.65 48.43 26.36
C HIS A 82 10.01 48.82 25.76
N LYS A 83 10.00 50.03 25.19
CA LYS A 83 11.28 50.52 24.61
C LYS A 83 12.15 51.16 25.69
N ARG A 84 13.47 51.15 25.36
CA ARG A 84 14.34 51.92 26.28
C ARG A 84 14.11 53.43 26.12
N LEU A 85 13.81 54.07 27.31
CA LEU A 85 13.45 55.51 27.23
C LEU A 85 14.61 56.37 27.74
N VAL A 86 15.03 57.29 26.90
CA VAL A 86 16.11 58.21 27.34
C VAL A 86 15.59 59.67 27.21
N PRO A 87 15.30 60.23 28.42
CA PRO A 87 14.79 61.60 28.37
C PRO A 87 15.94 62.64 28.32
N ILE A 88 15.81 63.62 27.35
CA ILE A 88 16.78 64.73 27.31
C ILE A 88 16.04 66.05 27.55
N VAL A 89 16.71 66.83 28.51
CA VAL A 89 16.04 68.12 28.82
C VAL A 89 16.72 69.25 28.03
N ARG A 90 15.94 69.83 27.11
CA ARG A 90 16.48 70.94 26.29
C ARG A 90 16.08 72.30 26.88
N ARG A 91 14.86 72.45 27.22
CA ARG A 91 14.36 73.71 27.84
C ARG A 91 13.53 73.36 29.09
N GLU A 92 13.86 74.15 30.20
CA GLU A 92 13.20 73.87 31.49
C GLU A 92 11.92 74.71 31.64
N GLY A 93 10.98 74.38 32.55
CA GLY A 93 9.78 75.25 32.74
C GLY A 93 8.49 74.46 32.46
N PHE A 94 8.55 73.12 32.60
CA PHE A 94 7.35 72.28 32.40
C PHE A 94 7.07 71.47 33.65
N GLU A 95 5.69 71.15 33.90
CA GLU A 95 5.26 70.39 35.10
C GLU A 95 5.65 68.92 34.99
N ILE A 96 6.39 68.41 36.07
CA ILE A 96 6.97 67.04 36.12
C ILE A 96 5.83 66.02 36.11
N ALA A 97 4.61 66.44 36.64
CA ALA A 97 3.44 65.52 36.67
C ALA A 97 2.90 65.27 35.25
N LYS A 98 3.17 66.14 34.30
CA LYS A 98 2.66 65.97 32.91
C LYS A 98 3.71 65.27 32.04
N THR A 99 4.80 64.65 32.67
CA THR A 99 5.90 63.97 31.95
C THR A 99 5.83 62.46 32.22
N HIS A 100 4.66 61.90 32.83
CA HIS A 100 4.45 60.57 33.45
C HIS A 100 4.34 59.49 32.37
N PRO A 101 5.70 59.09 31.98
CA PRO A 101 6.48 57.90 32.37
C PRO A 101 7.98 58.20 32.44
N LEU A 102 8.38 59.52 32.17
CA LEU A 102 9.83 59.80 32.04
C LEU A 102 10.37 60.34 33.37
N SER A 103 9.40 60.66 34.35
CA SER A 103 9.80 61.25 35.63
C SER A 103 10.57 60.25 36.48
N ARG A 104 10.52 58.97 36.10
CA ARG A 104 11.19 57.92 36.89
C ARG A 104 12.54 57.56 36.26
N HIS A 105 12.95 58.38 35.16
CA HIS A 105 14.21 58.07 34.44
C HIS A 105 15.21 59.20 34.66
N ASN A 106 16.49 58.78 34.66
CA ASN A 106 17.52 59.83 34.76
C ASN A 106 17.53 60.73 33.51
N TRP A 107 17.50 62.10 33.88
CA TRP A 107 17.40 63.04 32.75
C TRP A 107 18.81 63.49 32.33
N LEU A 108 18.92 63.52 31.00
CA LEU A 108 20.16 64.13 30.47
C LEU A 108 19.91 65.58 30.06
N PHE A 109 20.86 66.41 30.47
CA PHE A 109 20.55 67.86 30.29
C PHE A 109 21.35 68.41 29.11
N PHE A 110 20.60 68.88 28.10
CA PHE A 110 21.18 69.56 26.92
C PHE A 110 20.70 71.02 26.87
N ARG A 111 20.84 71.81 28.01
CA ARG A 111 20.36 73.22 28.03
C ARG A 111 21.31 74.12 27.23
N GLN A 112 20.83 75.26 26.90
CA GLN A 112 21.64 76.16 26.04
C GLN A 112 23.01 76.44 26.67
N GLU A 113 23.13 76.31 28.02
CA GLU A 113 24.40 76.66 28.69
C GLU A 113 25.24 75.41 28.94
N ASP A 114 24.63 74.22 28.64
CA ASP A 114 25.37 72.97 28.87
C ASP A 114 26.30 72.65 27.69
N ASP A 115 27.45 72.06 28.01
CA ASP A 115 28.43 71.64 26.97
C ASP A 115 27.87 70.46 26.16
N PHE A 116 27.68 70.69 24.90
CA PHE A 116 27.02 69.69 24.01
C PHE A 116 27.84 68.40 23.96
N ASP A 117 29.15 68.53 23.86
CA ASP A 117 29.99 67.32 23.68
C ASP A 117 29.97 66.46 24.94
N ARG A 118 30.01 67.14 26.08
CA ARG A 118 29.94 66.38 27.34
C ARG A 118 28.57 65.71 27.50
N ALA A 119 27.49 66.40 27.25
CA ALA A 119 26.12 65.83 27.35
C ALA A 119 25.89 64.73 26.30
N PHE A 120 26.51 64.95 25.16
CA PHE A 120 26.36 63.92 24.10
C PHE A 120 27.10 62.63 24.50
N ALA A 121 28.24 62.73 25.18
CA ALA A 121 28.96 61.52 25.64
C ALA A 121 28.09 60.72 26.61
N GLN A 122 27.32 61.44 27.43
CA GLN A 122 26.41 60.75 28.37
C GLN A 122 25.26 60.07 27.63
N LEU A 123 24.79 60.74 26.64
CA LEU A 123 23.73 60.12 25.82
C LEU A 123 24.26 58.89 25.06
N LYS A 124 25.46 59.03 24.73
CA LYS A 124 26.07 57.88 24.02
C LYS A 124 26.20 56.68 24.98
N THR A 125 26.62 56.99 26.11
CA THR A 125 26.77 55.90 27.09
C THR A 125 25.40 55.27 27.39
N ALA A 126 24.41 56.08 27.44
CA ALA A 126 23.06 55.56 27.74
C ALA A 126 22.53 54.69 26.59
N ILE A 127 22.89 55.03 25.39
CA ILE A 127 22.38 54.26 24.22
C ILE A 127 23.21 52.98 24.07
N GLU A 128 24.46 52.94 24.59
CA GLU A 128 25.35 51.79 24.31
C GLU A 128 25.30 50.80 25.49
N MET A 129 24.66 51.27 26.46
CA MET A 129 24.60 50.36 27.62
C MET A 129 23.73 49.14 27.29
N ASP A 130 24.42 47.92 27.33
CA ASP A 130 23.78 46.61 27.06
C ASP A 130 23.06 46.63 25.70
N LEU A 131 23.68 47.21 24.77
CA LEU A 131 23.06 47.46 23.45
C LEU A 131 22.62 46.13 22.81
N GLU A 132 23.49 45.15 22.88
CA GLU A 132 23.12 43.87 22.22
C GLU A 132 21.93 43.22 22.94
N TYR A 133 21.92 43.49 24.25
CA TYR A 133 20.76 42.97 25.01
C TYR A 133 19.46 43.69 24.59
N VAL A 134 19.48 44.94 24.45
CA VAL A 134 18.27 45.75 24.14
C VAL A 134 17.82 45.48 22.70
N ARG A 135 18.77 45.12 21.85
CA ARG A 135 18.39 44.78 20.46
C ARG A 135 17.70 43.41 20.39
N SER A 136 18.25 42.58 21.20
CA SER A 136 17.64 41.24 21.22
C SER A 136 16.25 41.27 21.86
N HIS A 137 16.17 42.20 22.85
CA HIS A 137 14.84 42.37 23.46
C HIS A 137 13.81 42.83 22.41
N THR A 138 14.15 43.77 21.58
CA THR A 138 13.22 44.32 20.58
C THR A 138 12.97 43.30 19.45
N ARG A 139 13.94 42.51 19.14
CA ARG A 139 13.81 41.52 18.04
C ARG A 139 12.86 40.39 18.45
N VAL A 140 13.11 39.95 19.70
CA VAL A 140 12.27 38.80 20.16
C VAL A 140 10.83 39.28 20.37
N LEU A 141 10.66 40.47 20.79
CA LEU A 141 9.30 41.00 21.04
C LEU A 141 8.56 41.20 19.71
N GLU A 142 9.25 41.59 18.66
CA GLU A 142 8.58 41.73 17.35
C GLU A 142 8.10 40.37 16.82
N ARG A 143 8.89 39.50 17.09
CA ARG A 143 8.51 38.14 16.59
C ARG A 143 7.39 37.56 17.46
N ALA A 144 7.50 37.88 18.69
CA ALA A 144 6.43 37.39 19.59
C ALA A 144 5.09 38.05 19.25
N ILE A 145 5.14 39.30 18.90
CA ILE A 145 3.89 40.02 18.52
C ILE A 145 3.35 39.47 17.20
N GLU A 146 4.27 39.17 16.31
CA GLU A 146 3.83 38.56 15.03
C GLU A 146 3.26 37.15 15.27
N TRP A 147 3.94 36.51 16.11
CA TRP A 147 3.47 35.15 16.48
C TRP A 147 2.09 35.25 17.16
N ASP A 148 1.85 36.14 17.94
CA ASP A 148 0.54 36.33 18.63
C ASP A 148 -0.54 36.79 17.65
N LYS A 149 -0.21 37.59 16.59
CA LYS A 149 -1.20 38.05 15.58
C LYS A 149 -1.63 36.91 14.66
N LYS A 150 -0.75 35.88 14.63
CA LYS A 150 -1.08 34.77 13.71
C LYS A 150 -1.63 33.58 14.50
N ASP A 151 -2.30 33.89 15.57
CA ASP A 151 -3.04 32.90 16.39
C ASP A 151 -2.08 31.88 17.01
N ARG A 152 -0.79 32.35 17.28
CA ARG A 152 0.22 31.53 17.98
C ARG A 152 0.52 30.25 17.19
N ASN A 153 0.66 30.31 15.90
CA ASN A 153 1.04 29.23 14.95
C ASN A 153 2.48 28.77 15.22
N GLU A 154 2.63 27.50 15.21
CA GLU A 154 3.89 26.85 15.62
C GLU A 154 5.00 27.08 14.58
N SER A 155 4.69 27.53 13.31
CA SER A 155 5.72 27.76 12.26
C SER A 155 6.46 29.08 12.48
N PHE A 156 6.01 29.88 13.45
CA PHE A 156 6.59 31.23 13.62
C PHE A 156 7.40 31.27 14.92
N VAL A 157 7.59 29.97 15.54
CA VAL A 157 8.35 29.94 16.81
C VAL A 157 9.84 29.82 16.50
N LEU A 158 10.72 30.12 17.51
CA LEU A 158 12.18 30.10 17.28
C LEU A 158 12.70 28.66 17.28
N ARG A 159 13.79 28.38 16.35
CA ARG A 159 14.38 27.03 16.33
C ARG A 159 15.91 27.14 16.28
N GLY A 160 16.55 25.99 16.75
CA GLY A 160 18.01 25.90 16.54
C GLY A 160 18.76 27.02 17.29
N ASP A 161 19.71 27.70 16.56
CA ASP A 161 20.62 28.68 17.21
C ASP A 161 19.86 29.94 17.64
N ASP A 162 18.75 30.22 17.00
CA ASP A 162 17.94 31.42 17.34
C ASP A 162 17.20 31.21 18.67
N LEU A 163 16.70 29.93 18.99
CA LEU A 163 16.05 29.60 20.28
C LEU A 163 17.09 29.56 21.39
N LYS A 164 18.30 29.04 21.04
CA LYS A 164 19.37 29.02 22.04
C LYS A 164 19.80 30.44 22.44
N ASP A 165 19.87 31.23 21.40
CA ASP A 165 20.26 32.64 21.66
C ASP A 165 19.16 33.37 22.45
N ALA A 166 17.89 33.11 22.23
CA ALA A 166 16.76 33.77 22.92
C ALA A 166 16.65 33.26 24.36
N GLU A 167 17.04 31.96 24.59
CA GLU A 167 17.03 31.38 25.96
C GLU A 167 18.15 31.97 26.80
N ALA A 168 19.27 32.02 26.08
CA ALA A 168 20.40 32.66 26.80
C ALA A 168 20.09 34.12 27.14
N TRP A 169 19.43 34.82 26.18
CA TRP A 169 19.02 36.23 26.42
C TRP A 169 18.04 36.33 27.59
N LEU A 170 17.01 35.40 27.68
CA LEU A 170 15.96 35.42 28.73
C LEU A 170 16.58 35.18 30.11
N MET A 171 17.76 34.49 30.21
CA MET A 171 18.41 34.16 31.51
C MET A 171 19.11 35.39 32.09
N GLN A 172 19.54 36.27 31.18
CA GLN A 172 20.26 37.48 31.64
C GLN A 172 19.28 38.62 31.92
N GLY A 173 17.92 38.55 31.50
CA GLY A 173 16.92 39.61 31.30
C GLY A 173 16.33 40.09 32.64
N GLU A 174 16.63 39.26 33.86
CA GLU A 174 15.99 39.66 35.13
C GLU A 174 16.81 40.76 35.82
N ARG A 175 18.10 40.96 35.26
CA ARG A 175 18.98 41.94 35.93
C ARG A 175 19.27 43.12 34.99
N LYS A 176 18.59 43.13 33.80
CA LYS A 176 18.92 44.19 32.81
C LYS A 176 17.65 44.91 32.38
N GLU A 177 17.75 46.21 31.93
CA GLU A 177 16.59 46.99 31.43
C GLU A 177 16.75 47.23 29.91
N PRO A 178 15.61 46.85 29.18
CA PRO A 178 14.25 46.57 29.68
C PRO A 178 14.05 45.09 30.02
N LYS A 179 13.10 44.89 31.06
CA LYS A 179 12.82 43.49 31.47
C LYS A 179 12.04 42.74 30.37
N PRO A 180 12.37 41.42 30.25
CA PRO A 180 11.60 40.63 29.26
C PRO A 180 10.09 40.70 29.54
N THR A 181 9.27 40.83 28.49
CA THR A 181 7.80 40.96 28.66
C THR A 181 7.18 39.57 28.80
N LYS A 182 5.91 39.56 29.31
CA LYS A 182 5.17 38.28 29.43
C LYS A 182 5.04 37.58 28.07
N LEU A 183 4.79 38.31 27.01
CA LEU A 183 4.62 37.71 25.67
C LEU A 183 5.93 37.12 25.17
N GLN A 184 7.06 37.73 25.41
CA GLN A 184 8.39 37.20 24.99
C GLN A 184 8.71 35.91 25.74
N ARG A 185 8.27 35.85 27.07
CA ARG A 185 8.49 34.60 27.84
C ARG A 185 7.60 33.47 27.30
N GLU A 186 6.42 33.82 26.98
CA GLU A 186 5.50 32.80 26.43
C GLU A 186 5.97 32.33 25.05
N TYR A 187 6.44 33.25 24.28
CA TYR A 187 6.92 32.91 22.92
C TYR A 187 8.14 32.00 23.00
N ILE A 188 9.08 32.29 23.94
CA ILE A 188 10.30 31.46 24.06
C ILE A 188 9.92 30.11 24.70
N SER A 189 8.98 30.06 25.61
CA SER A 189 8.47 28.79 26.16
C SER A 189 7.77 27.94 25.08
N ALA A 190 6.92 28.52 24.26
CA ALA A 190 6.27 27.81 23.13
C ALA A 190 7.31 27.31 22.12
N SER A 191 8.41 28.04 21.95
CA SER A 191 9.48 27.62 21.02
C SER A 191 10.29 26.46 21.62
N GLN A 192 10.37 26.36 23.00
CA GLN A 192 11.04 25.23 23.68
C GLN A 192 10.20 23.95 23.55
N THR A 193 8.93 24.13 23.73
CA THR A 193 8.01 22.98 23.62
C THR A 193 7.97 22.45 22.17
N ALA A 194 8.00 23.29 21.26
CA ALA A 194 7.98 22.89 19.83
C ALA A 194 9.31 22.22 19.44
N GLU A 195 10.48 22.65 20.03
CA GLU A 195 11.81 22.03 19.75
C GLU A 195 11.94 20.70 20.49
N GLU A 196 11.37 20.54 21.66
CA GLU A 196 11.32 19.25 22.39
C GLU A 196 10.45 18.23 21.64
N LYS A 197 9.35 18.62 20.97
CA LYS A 197 8.51 17.75 20.09
C LYS A 197 9.26 17.40 18.80
N ALA A 198 10.07 18.25 18.29
CA ALA A 198 10.89 18.02 17.08
C ALA A 198 12.08 17.14 17.40
N GLN A 199 12.60 17.15 18.68
CA GLN A 199 13.69 16.27 19.16
C GLN A 199 13.14 14.89 19.51
N ILE A 200 11.89 14.74 20.00
CA ILE A 200 11.15 13.47 20.19
C ILE A 200 10.82 12.85 18.82
N LEU A 201 10.66 13.61 17.72
CA LEU A 201 10.48 13.18 16.32
C LEU A 201 11.84 12.83 15.70
N PHE A 202 12.98 13.47 16.20
CA PHE A 202 14.40 13.12 15.88
C PHE A 202 14.81 11.89 16.68
N ALA A 203 14.32 11.58 17.92
CA ALA A 203 14.48 10.36 18.74
C ALA A 203 13.64 9.21 18.14
N ALA A 204 12.60 9.45 17.25
CA ALA A 204 11.83 8.51 16.39
C ALA A 204 12.64 8.13 15.14
N GLY A 205 13.60 8.94 14.71
CA GLY A 205 14.70 8.68 13.75
C GLY A 205 15.84 7.90 14.41
N GLN A 206 16.01 7.83 15.73
CA GLN A 206 16.93 7.01 16.56
C GLN A 206 16.33 5.64 16.83
N LYS A 207 14.93 5.44 16.59
CA LYS A 207 14.22 4.14 16.59
C LYS A 207 14.53 3.33 15.32
N ALA A 208 14.97 4.04 14.19
CA ALA A 208 15.51 3.44 12.94
C ALA A 208 16.98 3.05 13.10
N LYS A 209 17.76 3.64 14.06
CA LYS A 209 19.14 3.29 14.47
C LYS A 209 19.11 2.16 15.50
N ARG A 210 17.87 2.02 16.14
CA ARG A 210 17.63 0.92 17.08
C ARG A 210 17.32 -0.38 16.34
N MET A 211 16.90 -0.33 15.03
CA MET A 211 16.57 -1.48 14.16
C MET A 211 17.82 -1.93 13.39
N VAL A 212 18.87 -0.96 13.13
CA VAL A 212 20.21 -1.25 12.58
C VAL A 212 21.09 -1.82 13.70
N ARG A 213 20.80 -1.48 15.04
CA ARG A 213 21.54 -1.98 16.23
C ARG A 213 21.05 -3.39 16.60
N ILE A 214 19.71 -3.70 16.20
CA ILE A 214 19.13 -5.04 16.44
C ILE A 214 19.57 -6.01 15.34
N GLY A 215 19.70 -5.52 14.04
CA GLY A 215 20.22 -6.33 12.90
C GLY A 215 21.75 -6.46 12.97
N SER A 216 22.50 -5.43 13.51
CA SER A 216 23.98 -5.46 13.71
C SER A 216 24.32 -6.24 14.98
N GLY A 217 23.31 -6.18 16.00
CA GLY A 217 23.43 -6.98 17.24
C GLY A 217 23.22 -8.46 16.98
N VAL A 218 22.35 -8.85 16.04
CA VAL A 218 22.04 -10.25 15.67
C VAL A 218 23.17 -10.81 14.78
N LEU A 219 23.82 -9.92 13.97
CA LEU A 219 24.91 -10.38 13.08
C LEU A 219 26.22 -10.46 13.87
N ALA A 220 26.33 -9.53 14.98
CA ALA A 220 27.53 -9.56 15.86
C ALA A 220 27.46 -10.77 16.80
N LEU A 221 26.21 -11.19 17.22
CA LEU A 221 26.02 -12.38 18.07
C LEU A 221 26.15 -13.66 17.26
N THR A 222 25.72 -13.60 16.01
CA THR A 222 25.87 -14.75 15.08
C THR A 222 27.34 -14.93 14.68
N LEU A 223 28.09 -13.80 14.60
CA LEU A 223 29.53 -13.90 14.26
C LEU A 223 30.30 -14.42 15.48
N ILE A 224 29.89 -13.94 16.67
CA ILE A 224 30.57 -14.43 17.88
C ILE A 224 30.24 -15.92 18.08
N GLY A 225 29.00 -16.29 17.93
CA GLY A 225 28.57 -17.72 18.01
C GLY A 225 29.26 -18.58 16.92
N ALA A 226 29.40 -18.04 15.73
CA ALA A 226 30.02 -18.81 14.61
C ALA A 226 31.53 -18.95 14.81
N LEU A 227 32.19 -17.91 15.47
CA LEU A 227 33.64 -17.99 15.76
C LEU A 227 33.91 -19.01 16.88
N ALA A 228 32.99 -19.01 17.86
CA ALA A 228 33.11 -19.99 18.96
C ALA A 228 32.85 -21.41 18.45
N ALA A 229 31.85 -21.63 17.66
CA ALA A 229 31.52 -22.95 17.08
C ALA A 229 32.63 -23.46 16.17
N SER A 230 33.27 -22.56 15.32
CA SER A 230 34.39 -22.98 14.46
C SER A 230 35.62 -23.36 15.29
N GLY A 231 35.83 -22.59 16.39
CA GLY A 231 36.93 -22.94 17.34
C GLY A 231 36.71 -24.32 17.97
N LEU A 232 35.49 -24.63 18.40
CA LEU A 232 35.17 -25.92 19.04
C LEU A 232 35.24 -27.06 18.02
N ALA A 233 34.79 -26.83 16.85
CA ALA A 233 34.80 -27.88 15.80
C ALA A 233 36.24 -28.21 15.37
N LYS A 234 37.09 -27.20 15.34
CA LYS A 234 38.53 -27.45 15.03
C LYS A 234 39.19 -28.26 16.15
N TRP A 235 38.94 -27.86 17.30
CA TRP A 235 39.46 -28.63 18.47
C TRP A 235 38.99 -30.09 18.40
N ALA A 236 37.72 -30.35 18.21
CA ALA A 236 37.15 -31.72 18.11
C ALA A 236 37.77 -32.50 16.94
N THR A 237 38.01 -31.90 15.81
CA THR A 237 38.66 -32.59 14.65
C THR A 237 40.10 -32.96 14.99
N ASP A 238 40.82 -32.05 15.71
CA ASP A 238 42.22 -32.37 16.08
C ASP A 238 42.25 -33.58 17.02
N LYS A 239 41.27 -33.66 17.93
CA LYS A 239 41.23 -34.82 18.85
C LYS A 239 40.86 -36.11 18.12
N ALA A 240 40.01 -36.01 17.25
CA ALA A 240 39.57 -37.19 16.47
C ALA A 240 40.70 -37.70 15.57
N GLN A 241 41.55 -36.84 15.02
CA GLN A 241 42.72 -37.25 14.17
C GLN A 241 43.79 -37.91 15.04
N GLU A 242 43.93 -37.38 16.25
CA GLU A 242 44.89 -38.03 17.19
C GLU A 242 44.43 -39.45 17.52
N ALA A 243 43.17 -39.63 17.80
CA ALA A 243 42.61 -40.96 18.10
C ALA A 243 42.74 -41.91 16.91
N GLU A 244 42.63 -41.43 15.73
CA GLU A 244 42.80 -42.27 14.52
C GLU A 244 44.23 -42.74 14.37
N THR A 245 45.13 -41.80 14.59
CA THR A 245 46.55 -42.20 14.46
C THR A 245 46.90 -43.28 15.48
N ARG A 246 46.38 -43.14 16.64
CA ARG A 246 46.62 -44.17 17.68
C ARG A 246 46.00 -45.51 17.28
N ALA A 247 44.81 -45.51 16.76
CA ALA A 247 44.11 -46.75 16.34
C ALA A 247 44.81 -47.39 15.14
N GLN A 248 45.51 -46.60 14.24
CA GLN A 248 46.27 -47.16 13.09
C GLN A 248 47.51 -47.90 13.57
N LYS A 249 48.06 -47.24 14.55
CA LYS A 249 49.28 -47.90 15.08
C LYS A 249 48.92 -49.23 15.75
N ILE A 250 47.83 -49.28 16.47
CA ILE A 250 47.40 -50.50 17.20
C ILE A 250 47.00 -51.58 16.18
N GLU A 251 46.42 -51.27 15.09
CA GLU A 251 46.01 -52.26 14.05
C GLU A 251 47.24 -52.84 13.35
N GLU A 252 48.11 -51.88 13.03
CA GLU A 252 49.34 -52.39 12.35
C GLU A 252 50.08 -53.39 13.25
N ASN A 253 50.17 -52.97 14.54
CA ASN A 253 50.87 -53.88 15.47
C ASN A 253 50.12 -55.22 15.59
N SER A 254 48.76 -55.20 15.61
CA SER A 254 47.95 -56.42 15.78
C SER A 254 47.99 -57.30 14.51
N ARG A 255 48.15 -56.68 13.29
CA ARG A 255 48.28 -57.46 12.04
C ARG A 255 49.62 -58.19 11.98
N GLN A 256 50.59 -57.46 12.45
CA GLN A 256 51.92 -58.12 12.44
C GLN A 256 51.92 -59.31 13.40
N THR A 257 51.27 -59.08 14.54
CA THR A 257 51.21 -60.17 15.53
C THR A 257 50.41 -61.36 14.97
N LYS A 258 49.36 -61.07 14.23
CA LYS A 258 48.58 -62.16 13.60
C LYS A 258 49.42 -62.92 12.56
N GLN A 259 50.15 -62.18 11.73
CA GLN A 259 50.98 -62.85 10.68
C GLN A 259 52.06 -63.72 11.33
N GLN A 260 52.57 -63.13 12.42
CA GLN A 260 53.61 -63.92 13.12
C GLN A 260 53.01 -65.20 13.71
N ALA A 261 51.76 -65.07 14.25
CA ALA A 261 51.11 -66.26 14.85
C ALA A 261 50.75 -67.30 13.78
N GLU A 262 50.40 -66.85 12.54
CA GLU A 262 50.06 -67.81 11.45
C GLU A 262 51.31 -68.53 10.93
N GLN A 263 52.33 -67.74 10.93
CA GLN A 263 53.59 -68.39 10.51
C GLN A 263 54.02 -69.44 11.55
N THR A 264 53.78 -69.03 12.82
CA THR A 264 54.14 -69.99 13.88
C THR A 264 53.30 -71.28 13.76
N VAL A 265 52.03 -71.10 13.34
CA VAL A 265 51.17 -72.30 13.18
C VAL A 265 51.66 -73.14 11.99
N ALA A 266 52.03 -72.42 10.93
CA ALA A 266 52.51 -73.17 9.73
C ALA A 266 53.80 -73.91 10.05
N SER A 267 54.60 -73.18 10.83
CA SER A 267 55.86 -73.84 11.21
C SER A 267 55.58 -75.04 12.12
N ALA A 268 54.60 -74.84 13.06
CA ALA A 268 54.27 -75.95 14.00
C ALA A 268 53.68 -77.15 13.24
N ARG A 269 52.98 -76.84 12.14
CA ARG A 269 52.37 -77.95 11.35
C ARG A 269 53.44 -78.70 10.56
N GLU A 270 54.33 -77.89 10.14
CA GLU A 270 55.41 -78.56 9.39
C GLU A 270 56.25 -79.43 10.34
N GLN A 271 56.53 -78.79 11.50
CA GLN A 271 57.30 -79.61 12.46
C GLN A 271 56.52 -80.87 12.85
N ALA A 272 55.17 -80.71 12.98
CA ALA A 272 54.32 -81.86 13.33
C ALA A 272 54.34 -82.92 12.22
N ASN A 273 54.34 -82.42 10.97
CA ASN A 273 54.36 -83.38 9.84
C ASN A 273 55.71 -84.09 9.74
N ASP A 274 56.72 -83.28 10.06
CA ASP A 274 58.07 -83.91 10.02
C ASP A 274 58.18 -85.00 11.09
N LEU A 275 57.59 -84.67 12.27
CA LEU A 275 57.67 -85.67 13.35
C LEU A 275 56.92 -86.95 12.97
N VAL A 276 55.81 -86.72 12.29
CA VAL A 276 55.01 -87.90 11.89
C VAL A 276 55.73 -88.65 10.76
N ARG A 277 56.32 -87.92 9.85
CA ARG A 277 57.05 -88.60 8.75
C ARG A 277 58.26 -89.36 9.31
N ALA A 278 58.93 -88.61 10.23
CA ALA A 278 60.10 -89.29 10.82
C ALA A 278 59.66 -90.58 11.52
N ALA A 279 58.51 -90.50 12.19
CA ALA A 279 58.04 -91.71 12.90
C ALA A 279 57.60 -92.80 11.90
N GLU A 280 57.01 -92.40 10.79
CA GLU A 280 56.57 -93.38 9.76
C GLU A 280 57.79 -94.00 9.05
N ALA A 281 58.75 -93.09 8.81
CA ALA A 281 59.97 -93.63 8.18
C ALA A 281 60.63 -94.67 9.09
N LYS A 282 60.62 -94.31 10.40
CA LYS A 282 61.20 -95.31 11.33
C LYS A 282 60.39 -96.61 11.29
N GLN A 283 59.01 -96.47 11.11
CA GLN A 283 58.15 -97.67 10.96
C GLN A 283 58.49 -98.44 9.67
N ARG A 284 58.65 -97.73 8.60
CA ARG A 284 58.96 -98.41 7.33
C ARG A 284 60.29 -99.15 7.42
N ALA A 285 61.28 -98.41 8.05
CA ALA A 285 62.59 -99.08 8.20
C ALA A 285 62.47 -100.32 9.08
N ALA A 286 61.64 -100.15 10.17
CA ALA A 286 61.42 -101.34 11.03
C ALA A 286 60.70 -102.45 10.25
N GLU A 287 59.69 -102.09 9.34
CA GLU A 287 58.91 -103.09 8.55
C GLU A 287 59.80 -103.73 7.46
N ALA A 288 60.72 -102.92 6.87
CA ALA A 288 61.65 -103.48 5.87
C ALA A 288 62.64 -104.43 6.54
N GLY A 289 63.15 -104.06 7.80
CA GLY A 289 64.04 -104.98 8.55
C GLY A 289 63.34 -106.29 8.89
N VAL A 290 61.93 -106.33 9.12
CA VAL A 290 61.13 -107.54 9.43
C VAL A 290 60.86 -108.34 8.15
N GLN A 291 60.72 -107.71 6.85
CA GLN A 291 60.50 -108.37 5.54
C GLN A 291 61.77 -109.04 5.04
N GLN A 292 62.96 -108.54 5.50
CA GLN A 292 64.26 -109.19 5.15
C GLN A 292 64.55 -110.33 6.12
N ALA A 293 63.79 -110.46 7.32
CA ALA A 293 63.97 -111.51 8.36
C ALA A 293 62.85 -112.55 8.25
N ASN A 294 62.04 -112.89 7.08
CA ASN A 294 60.95 -113.83 6.82
C ASN A 294 61.38 -114.84 5.74
N GLN A 295 62.56 -115.49 6.00
CA GLN A 295 62.88 -116.81 5.39
C GLN A 295 63.20 -117.82 6.49
N ALA A 296 62.19 -118.14 7.43
CA ALA A 296 61.89 -119.46 8.03
C ALA A 296 61.26 -119.24 9.42
N VAL A 297 59.90 -119.39 9.72
CA VAL A 297 59.06 -120.22 10.62
C VAL A 297 58.75 -119.39 11.88
N ASP A 298 57.35 -119.32 12.41
CA ASP A 298 56.28 -119.13 13.42
C ASP A 298 56.74 -118.22 14.56
N GLN A 299 58.16 -117.93 14.67
CA GLN A 299 58.62 -116.94 15.69
C GLN A 299 58.79 -115.56 15.06
N ALA A 300 58.66 -115.45 13.66
CA ALA A 300 58.78 -114.18 12.92
C ALA A 300 57.41 -113.49 12.79
N LYS A 301 56.27 -114.24 13.17
CA LYS A 301 54.95 -113.58 13.07
C LYS A 301 54.62 -112.85 14.37
N VAL A 302 55.25 -113.33 15.57
CA VAL A 302 54.95 -112.69 16.87
C VAL A 302 55.88 -111.46 17.04
N GLU A 303 57.08 -111.53 16.52
CA GLU A 303 57.99 -110.36 16.56
C GLU A 303 57.58 -109.30 15.52
N GLN A 304 56.95 -109.78 14.44
CA GLN A 304 56.34 -108.86 13.45
C GLN A 304 55.13 -108.14 14.05
N ALA A 305 54.42 -108.83 14.86
CA ALA A 305 53.21 -108.19 15.44
C ALA A 305 53.62 -107.25 16.59
N ARG A 306 54.77 -107.61 17.40
CA ARG A 306 55.19 -106.75 18.53
C ARG A 306 55.82 -105.46 18.00
N VAL A 307 56.62 -105.53 16.91
CA VAL A 307 57.25 -104.33 16.32
C VAL A 307 56.17 -103.46 15.64
N GLN A 308 55.12 -104.20 15.15
CA GLN A 308 54.03 -103.43 14.51
C GLN A 308 53.19 -102.70 15.57
N VAL A 309 53.17 -103.29 16.80
CA VAL A 309 52.33 -102.64 17.85
C VAL A 309 53.15 -101.51 18.48
N GLU A 310 54.53 -101.74 18.73
CA GLU A 310 55.35 -100.68 19.36
C GLU A 310 55.56 -99.51 18.39
N SER A 311 55.66 -99.79 17.09
CA SER A 311 55.77 -98.72 16.06
C SER A 311 54.44 -97.97 15.90
N ALA A 312 53.39 -98.74 16.08
CA ALA A 312 52.07 -98.07 16.01
C ALA A 312 51.84 -97.17 17.22
N GLN A 313 52.41 -97.62 18.44
CA GLN A 313 52.24 -96.79 19.65
C GLN A 313 53.13 -95.53 19.56
N GLN A 314 54.28 -95.62 18.99
CA GLN A 314 55.16 -94.44 18.85
C GLN A 314 54.58 -93.45 17.83
N ILE A 315 53.92 -94.01 16.88
CA ILE A 315 53.27 -93.12 15.88
C ILE A 315 52.06 -92.44 16.51
N LEU A 316 51.43 -93.20 17.38
CA LEU A 316 50.24 -92.59 18.01
C LEU A 316 50.66 -91.49 19.01
N GLU A 317 51.82 -91.73 19.73
CA GLU A 317 52.30 -90.70 20.67
C GLU A 317 52.85 -89.49 19.93
N ALA A 318 53.56 -89.73 18.85
CA ALA A 318 54.05 -88.61 18.02
C ALA A 318 52.88 -87.84 17.38
N GLN A 319 51.82 -88.61 17.05
CA GLN A 319 50.63 -87.92 16.48
C GLN A 319 49.91 -87.10 17.55
N ALA A 320 49.96 -87.61 18.86
CA ALA A 320 49.28 -86.87 19.94
C ALA A 320 50.06 -85.60 20.29
N LYS A 321 51.43 -85.68 20.28
CA LYS A 321 52.25 -84.48 20.56
C LYS A 321 52.15 -83.46 19.43
N ALA A 322 52.10 -84.04 18.21
CA ALA A 322 51.93 -83.15 17.03
C ALA A 322 50.56 -82.46 17.07
N ARG A 323 49.60 -83.16 17.59
CA ARG A 323 48.25 -82.56 17.63
C ARG A 323 48.17 -81.50 18.74
N ALA A 324 48.87 -81.71 19.87
CA ALA A 324 48.83 -80.75 21.00
C ALA A 324 49.59 -79.47 20.64
N THR A 325 50.73 -79.59 19.93
CA THR A 325 51.51 -78.40 19.52
C THR A 325 50.76 -77.58 18.47
N VAL A 326 50.04 -78.26 17.61
CA VAL A 326 49.26 -77.51 16.59
C VAL A 326 48.02 -76.90 17.24
N ALA A 327 47.49 -77.63 18.28
CA ALA A 327 46.26 -77.10 18.93
C ALA A 327 46.60 -75.84 19.75
N GLN A 328 47.76 -75.85 20.47
CA GLN A 328 48.18 -74.65 21.22
C GLN A 328 48.52 -73.49 20.27
N ALA A 329 49.20 -73.74 19.19
CA ALA A 329 49.51 -72.68 18.19
C ALA A 329 48.23 -72.20 17.50
N ASP A 330 47.24 -73.07 17.35
CA ASP A 330 45.95 -72.66 16.73
C ASP A 330 45.15 -71.76 17.70
N LYS A 331 45.22 -72.12 18.98
CA LYS A 331 44.51 -71.28 19.96
C LYS A 331 45.11 -69.87 20.00
N LEU A 332 46.40 -69.70 20.09
CA LEU A 332 47.05 -68.36 20.12
C LEU A 332 46.80 -67.60 18.81
N ALA A 333 46.75 -68.41 17.73
CA ALA A 333 46.46 -67.77 16.42
C ALA A 333 45.00 -67.28 16.37
N GLN A 334 44.13 -68.08 17.01
CA GLN A 334 42.71 -67.64 17.01
C GLN A 334 42.54 -66.39 17.90
N GLU A 335 43.27 -66.31 19.04
CA GLU A 335 43.20 -65.11 19.91
C GLU A 335 43.82 -63.88 19.21
N ALA A 336 44.93 -64.08 18.53
CA ALA A 336 45.57 -62.97 17.77
C ALA A 336 44.68 -62.51 16.61
N LYS A 337 43.94 -63.53 16.05
CA LYS A 337 42.96 -63.18 15.00
C LYS A 337 41.81 -62.33 15.57
N GLY A 338 41.32 -62.74 16.82
CA GLY A 338 40.25 -61.95 17.50
C GLY A 338 40.73 -60.53 17.84
N ARG A 339 41.99 -60.36 18.31
CA ARG A 339 42.52 -59.02 18.67
C ARG A 339 42.75 -58.16 17.42
N ALA A 340 43.18 -58.84 16.34
CA ALA A 340 43.36 -58.10 15.07
C ALA A 340 42.02 -57.63 14.51
N ALA A 341 40.95 -58.50 14.67
CA ALA A 341 39.61 -58.10 14.18
C ALA A 341 39.05 -56.95 15.03
N ASP A 342 39.31 -56.97 16.35
CA ASP A 342 38.84 -55.88 17.23
C ASP A 342 39.59 -54.57 16.93
N ALA A 343 40.88 -54.68 16.73
CA ALA A 343 41.68 -53.48 16.41
C ALA A 343 41.28 -52.88 15.06
N GLU A 344 40.91 -53.80 14.10
CA GLU A 344 40.40 -53.32 12.79
C GLU A 344 39.06 -52.60 12.95
N GLU A 345 38.20 -53.13 13.79
CA GLU A 345 36.89 -52.47 14.03
C GLU A 345 37.08 -51.13 14.76
N ARG A 346 38.01 -50.99 15.73
CA ARG A 346 38.28 -49.71 16.44
C ARG A 346 38.86 -48.67 15.47
N ARG A 347 39.68 -49.15 14.58
CA ARG A 347 40.19 -48.22 13.54
C ARG A 347 39.06 -47.74 12.62
N ARG A 348 38.20 -48.66 12.29
CA ARG A 348 37.05 -48.26 11.43
C ARG A 348 36.19 -47.19 12.14
N LEU A 349 35.88 -47.34 13.41
CA LEU A 349 35.06 -46.36 14.14
C LEU A 349 35.82 -45.03 14.28
N ALA A 350 37.17 -45.12 14.53
CA ALA A 350 37.97 -43.88 14.64
C ALA A 350 38.04 -43.14 13.29
N ASP A 351 38.08 -43.90 12.14
CA ASP A 351 38.05 -43.27 10.80
C ASP A 351 36.69 -42.61 10.53
N GLU A 352 35.64 -43.25 11.00
CA GLU A 352 34.29 -42.68 10.80
C GLU A 352 34.12 -41.42 11.67
N ALA A 353 34.65 -41.38 12.81
CA ALA A 353 34.55 -40.22 13.72
C ALA A 353 35.33 -39.02 13.15
N VAL A 354 36.49 -39.30 12.50
CA VAL A 354 37.27 -38.21 11.87
C VAL A 354 36.48 -37.64 10.67
N LYS A 355 35.82 -38.57 9.94
CA LYS A 355 35.04 -38.08 8.77
C LYS A 355 33.86 -37.20 9.22
N VAL A 356 33.27 -37.56 10.31
CA VAL A 356 32.11 -36.78 10.81
C VAL A 356 32.61 -35.45 11.37
N ALA A 357 33.71 -35.47 12.08
CA ALA A 357 34.26 -34.23 12.68
C ALA A 357 34.74 -33.27 11.59
N GLU A 358 35.30 -33.78 10.44
CA GLU A 358 35.75 -32.92 9.32
C GLU A 358 34.56 -32.28 8.60
N VAL A 359 33.50 -33.05 8.55
CA VAL A 359 32.29 -32.48 7.90
C VAL A 359 31.70 -31.38 8.78
N LYS A 360 31.74 -31.57 10.09
CA LYS A 360 31.18 -30.57 11.02
C LYS A 360 32.08 -29.31 11.05
N LEU A 361 33.41 -29.48 10.91
CA LEU A 361 34.33 -28.33 10.83
C LEU A 361 34.11 -27.54 9.53
N LYS A 362 33.92 -28.29 8.49
CA LYS A 362 33.65 -27.59 7.20
C LYS A 362 32.32 -26.82 7.26
N ASP A 363 31.34 -27.39 7.94
CA ASP A 363 30.04 -26.69 8.08
C ASP A 363 30.19 -25.46 8.98
N ALA A 364 30.98 -25.60 10.01
CA ALA A 364 31.15 -24.47 10.97
C ALA A 364 31.99 -23.36 10.33
N GLU A 365 32.97 -23.66 9.44
CA GLU A 365 33.79 -22.65 8.73
C GLU A 365 32.96 -21.95 7.64
N SER A 366 32.13 -22.69 7.05
CA SER A 366 31.20 -22.10 6.05
C SER A 366 30.22 -21.12 6.73
N LEU A 367 29.74 -21.45 7.90
CA LEU A 367 28.82 -20.57 8.65
C LEU A 367 29.56 -19.32 9.13
N ARG A 368 30.81 -19.45 9.47
CA ARG A 368 31.63 -18.29 9.88
C ARG A 368 31.88 -17.35 8.68
N ALA A 369 32.31 -17.89 7.53
CA ALA A 369 32.54 -17.08 6.31
C ALA A 369 31.27 -16.35 5.87
N GLU A 370 30.13 -16.98 6.08
CA GLU A 370 28.84 -16.34 5.74
C GLU A 370 28.51 -15.21 6.73
N ALA A 371 28.80 -15.38 7.96
CA ALA A 371 28.52 -14.36 9.00
C ALA A 371 29.48 -13.17 8.87
N GLU A 372 30.74 -13.35 8.40
CA GLU A 372 31.72 -12.26 8.18
C GLU A 372 31.35 -11.44 6.93
N ALA A 373 30.93 -12.07 5.86
CA ALA A 373 30.49 -11.39 4.62
C ALA A 373 29.19 -10.60 4.87
N GLY A 374 28.21 -11.11 5.66
CA GLY A 374 26.95 -10.41 6.01
C GLY A 374 27.22 -9.14 6.83
N THR A 375 28.24 -9.15 7.73
CA THR A 375 28.57 -7.99 8.59
C THR A 375 29.28 -6.91 7.77
N ARG A 376 30.12 -7.27 6.85
CA ARG A 376 30.83 -6.30 5.98
C ARG A 376 29.84 -5.55 5.07
N ILE A 377 28.88 -6.22 4.38
CA ILE A 377 27.89 -5.62 3.45
C ILE A 377 26.93 -4.72 4.22
N GLU A 378 26.61 -5.08 5.38
CA GLU A 378 25.72 -4.23 6.23
C GLU A 378 26.46 -2.95 6.65
N ARG A 379 27.72 -2.97 6.93
CA ARG A 379 28.50 -1.77 7.27
C ARG A 379 28.64 -0.84 6.05
N ALA A 380 28.79 -1.44 4.90
CA ALA A 380 28.88 -0.66 3.65
C ALA A 380 27.55 0.04 3.34
N GLY A 381 26.38 -0.61 3.58
CA GLY A 381 25.04 0.01 3.41
C GLY A 381 24.83 1.18 4.39
N THR A 382 25.33 1.08 5.57
CA THR A 382 25.16 2.14 6.59
C THR A 382 26.08 3.32 6.26
N LEU A 383 27.25 3.01 5.77
CA LEU A 383 28.20 4.07 5.34
C LEU A 383 27.64 4.83 4.13
N ALA A 384 26.95 4.11 3.24
CA ALA A 384 26.33 4.75 2.05
C ALA A 384 25.21 5.71 2.46
N LEU A 385 24.57 5.40 3.42
CA LEU A 385 23.46 6.26 3.89
C LEU A 385 24.02 7.51 4.59
N LYS A 386 25.06 7.30 5.36
CA LYS A 386 25.70 8.44 6.05
C LYS A 386 26.38 9.38 5.04
N THR A 387 26.99 8.80 4.02
CA THR A 387 27.70 9.60 2.99
C THR A 387 26.68 10.33 2.09
N PHE A 388 25.58 9.67 1.81
CA PHE A 388 24.53 10.33 0.98
C PHE A 388 23.97 11.56 1.70
N GLU A 389 23.98 11.54 3.03
CA GLU A 389 23.49 12.71 3.79
C GLU A 389 24.50 13.87 3.71
N ALA A 390 25.67 13.54 3.44
CA ALA A 390 26.73 14.58 3.37
C ALA A 390 26.98 15.00 1.92
N GLN A 391 26.94 14.03 0.98
CA GLN A 391 27.18 14.29 -0.46
C GLN A 391 26.37 13.30 -1.32
N GLN A 392 25.38 13.85 -2.08
CA GLN A 392 24.27 13.10 -2.68
C GLN A 392 24.75 12.22 -3.84
N THR A 393 25.80 12.63 -4.60
CA THR A 393 26.27 11.86 -5.76
C THR A 393 27.27 10.78 -5.30
N GLU A 394 28.13 11.06 -4.32
CA GLU A 394 29.08 10.09 -3.75
C GLU A 394 28.37 9.08 -2.85
N GLY A 395 27.36 9.54 -2.31
CA GLY A 395 26.48 8.68 -1.46
C GLY A 395 25.67 7.68 -2.30
N LEU A 396 25.20 8.12 -3.49
CA LEU A 396 24.45 7.22 -4.40
C LEU A 396 25.40 6.25 -5.10
N LEU A 397 26.64 6.63 -5.32
CA LEU A 397 27.65 5.70 -5.90
C LEU A 397 28.02 4.62 -4.88
N VAL A 398 28.18 4.95 -3.63
CA VAL A 398 28.49 3.99 -2.54
C VAL A 398 27.28 3.08 -2.31
N ALA A 399 26.11 3.55 -2.56
CA ALA A 399 24.87 2.73 -2.43
C ALA A 399 24.75 1.74 -3.59
N ILE A 400 25.22 2.17 -4.74
CA ILE A 400 25.19 1.27 -5.92
C ILE A 400 26.23 0.16 -5.74
N ARG A 401 27.34 0.40 -5.15
CA ARG A 401 28.38 -0.62 -4.92
C ARG A 401 27.93 -1.61 -3.84
N ALA A 402 27.31 -1.09 -2.81
CA ALA A 402 26.78 -1.97 -1.74
C ALA A 402 25.64 -2.86 -2.27
N GLY A 403 24.86 -2.27 -3.22
CA GLY A 403 23.76 -3.05 -3.85
C GLY A 403 24.30 -4.16 -4.75
N PHE A 404 25.39 -3.98 -5.49
CA PHE A 404 25.98 -5.05 -6.33
C PHE A 404 26.65 -6.10 -5.44
N ASP A 405 27.20 -5.67 -4.30
CA ASP A 405 27.82 -6.62 -3.36
C ASP A 405 26.74 -7.51 -2.71
N LEU A 406 25.59 -6.90 -2.44
CA LEU A 406 24.46 -7.68 -1.91
C LEU A 406 23.92 -8.66 -2.95
N LYS A 407 23.93 -8.21 -4.18
CA LYS A 407 23.43 -9.09 -5.27
C LYS A 407 24.38 -10.26 -5.51
N GLN A 408 25.58 -10.09 -5.47
CA GLN A 408 26.57 -11.17 -5.69
C GLN A 408 26.56 -12.14 -4.51
N TRP A 409 26.27 -11.67 -3.41
CA TRP A 409 26.29 -12.50 -2.19
C TRP A 409 25.04 -13.37 -2.10
N VAL A 410 23.84 -12.87 -2.58
CA VAL A 410 22.54 -13.58 -2.39
C VAL A 410 22.27 -14.47 -3.60
N LYS A 411 23.09 -14.32 -4.78
CA LYS A 411 23.01 -15.03 -6.07
C LYS A 411 21.57 -15.50 -6.36
N ASP A 412 20.88 -16.88 -5.69
CA ASP A 412 19.61 -17.52 -6.08
C ASP A 412 18.71 -17.72 -4.87
N LYS A 413 19.18 -17.16 -3.67
CA LYS A 413 18.32 -17.31 -2.48
C LYS A 413 17.49 -16.04 -2.24
N PRO A 414 16.12 -16.20 -1.85
CA PRO A 414 15.20 -15.08 -1.66
C PRO A 414 15.71 -14.11 -0.58
N LEU A 415 15.87 -12.89 -1.02
CA LEU A 415 16.37 -11.73 -0.25
C LEU A 415 15.76 -11.68 1.15
N GLU A 416 14.57 -12.42 1.44
CA GLU A 416 13.80 -12.40 2.69
C GLU A 416 14.45 -13.30 3.73
N LYS A 417 15.46 -14.09 3.31
CA LYS A 417 16.09 -15.04 4.24
C LYS A 417 17.45 -14.51 4.67
N TYR A 418 17.67 -13.17 4.20
CA TYR A 418 18.99 -12.67 4.63
C TYR A 418 18.79 -11.48 5.58
N PRO A 419 19.74 -11.29 6.57
CA PRO A 419 19.60 -10.26 7.63
C PRO A 419 20.31 -8.96 7.25
N ALA A 420 20.73 -8.63 5.80
CA ALA A 420 21.38 -7.32 5.53
C ALA A 420 20.39 -6.36 4.85
N VAL A 421 19.94 -5.30 5.49
CA VAL A 421 18.79 -4.45 5.10
C VAL A 421 19.33 -3.05 4.74
N SER A 422 20.60 -2.83 5.01
CA SER A 422 21.09 -1.43 4.93
C SER A 422 21.51 -1.08 3.50
N PRO A 423 22.02 -1.88 2.59
CA PRO A 423 22.35 -1.58 1.18
C PRO A 423 21.08 -1.37 0.33
N LEU A 424 20.07 -2.08 0.62
CA LEU A 424 18.78 -1.89 -0.06
C LEU A 424 18.11 -0.58 0.39
N LEU A 425 18.31 -0.39 1.56
CA LEU A 425 17.74 0.86 2.11
C LEU A 425 18.52 2.09 1.60
N ALA A 426 19.74 2.04 1.48
CA ALA A 426 20.61 3.15 0.97
C ALA A 426 20.34 3.40 -0.52
N LEU A 427 20.10 2.39 -1.42
CA LEU A 427 19.81 2.54 -2.86
C LEU A 427 18.40 3.12 -3.06
N GLN A 428 17.60 2.72 -2.18
CA GLN A 428 16.20 3.20 -2.25
C GLN A 428 16.11 4.66 -1.76
N THR A 429 16.82 4.96 -0.81
CA THR A 429 16.79 6.33 -0.24
C THR A 429 17.51 7.32 -1.18
N SER A 430 18.53 6.96 -1.81
CA SER A 430 19.31 7.82 -2.72
C SER A 430 18.55 8.06 -4.04
N LEU A 431 17.81 7.15 -4.56
CA LEU A 431 17.05 7.25 -5.82
C LEU A 431 15.73 7.99 -5.58
N ASP A 432 15.17 7.93 -4.43
CA ASP A 432 13.95 8.67 -4.02
C ASP A 432 14.23 10.18 -3.94
N ASN A 433 15.35 10.60 -3.89
CA ASN A 433 15.66 12.03 -3.72
C ASN A 433 16.08 12.66 -5.07
N LEU A 434 16.06 11.98 -6.26
CA LEU A 434 16.47 12.47 -7.59
C LEU A 434 15.26 12.48 -8.54
N ARG A 435 13.62 12.64 -8.55
CA ARG A 435 12.53 12.05 -9.35
C ARG A 435 11.42 13.09 -9.54
N GLU A 436 11.21 14.09 -10.40
CA GLU A 436 9.93 14.84 -10.53
C GLU A 436 9.75 15.30 -11.98
N THR A 437 8.39 14.65 -12.97
CA THR A 437 8.06 15.27 -14.28
C THR A 437 6.67 15.93 -14.20
N ARG A 438 6.20 17.38 -14.95
CA ARG A 438 5.08 18.31 -14.76
C ARG A 438 4.29 18.47 -16.07
N LEU A 439 2.61 18.45 -16.06
CA LEU A 439 1.82 18.62 -17.29
C LEU A 439 0.98 19.90 -17.18
N PRO A 440 1.09 21.02 -17.95
CA PRO A 440 0.53 22.37 -17.79
C PRO A 440 -0.66 22.60 -18.72
N GLY A 441 -1.92 23.56 -18.36
CA GLY A 441 -2.85 23.94 -19.46
C GLY A 441 -4.31 23.95 -18.95
N HIS A 442 -4.82 23.67 -17.59
CA HIS A 442 -6.18 23.70 -16.96
C HIS A 442 -6.40 25.03 -16.26
N GLN A 443 -7.76 25.86 -16.78
CA GLN A 443 -7.98 27.26 -16.37
C GLN A 443 -9.03 27.31 -15.25
N ARG A 444 -9.79 25.96 -14.86
CA ARG A 444 -10.68 25.84 -13.68
C ARG A 444 -10.64 24.40 -13.17
N GLY A 445 -11.23 23.89 -11.93
CA GLY A 445 -10.96 22.70 -11.08
C GLY A 445 -11.34 21.39 -11.79
N VAL A 446 -10.40 20.45 -12.21
CA VAL A 446 -10.45 19.10 -12.86
C VAL A 446 -11.08 18.10 -11.86
N TRP A 447 -12.64 17.35 -12.10
CA TRP A 447 -13.57 16.69 -11.21
C TRP A 447 -13.42 15.17 -11.34
N GLU A 448 -12.65 14.53 -12.39
CA GLU A 448 -12.47 13.08 -12.56
C GLU A 448 -11.33 12.82 -13.57
N VAL A 449 -10.20 11.84 -13.45
CA VAL A 449 -9.08 11.43 -14.32
C VAL A 449 -9.05 9.90 -14.39
N VAL A 450 -9.27 9.21 -15.65
CA VAL A 450 -9.44 7.74 -15.85
C VAL A 450 -8.49 7.32 -16.97
N PHE A 451 -7.31 6.25 -16.73
CA PHE A 451 -6.44 5.59 -17.71
C PHE A 451 -7.23 4.59 -18.56
N SER A 452 -7.14 4.37 -19.70
CA SER A 452 -7.67 3.32 -20.57
C SER A 452 -7.14 1.94 -20.17
N PRO A 453 -8.05 0.95 -20.28
CA PRO A 453 -7.77 -0.42 -19.81
C PRO A 453 -6.40 -0.91 -20.32
N ASP A 454 -5.71 -0.27 -21.47
CA ASP A 454 -4.39 -0.69 -21.96
C ASP A 454 -3.30 0.28 -21.54
N GLY A 455 -3.50 1.34 -20.86
CA GLY A 455 -2.52 2.23 -20.17
C GLY A 455 -1.89 3.24 -21.09
N THR A 456 -2.46 3.34 -22.38
CA THR A 456 -1.74 4.18 -23.36
C THR A 456 -2.31 5.58 -23.42
N GLN A 457 -3.70 5.76 -22.68
CA GLN A 457 -4.27 7.13 -22.79
C GLN A 457 -4.96 7.52 -21.47
N LEU A 458 -5.02 8.78 -21.05
CA LEU A 458 -5.40 9.31 -19.74
C LEU A 458 -6.43 10.44 -19.95
N ALA A 459 -7.95 10.26 -19.39
CA ALA A 459 -8.99 11.25 -19.62
C ALA A 459 -9.31 12.00 -18.31
N THR A 460 -9.26 13.52 -18.30
CA THR A 460 -9.45 14.40 -17.13
C THR A 460 -10.66 15.31 -17.31
N SER A 461 -11.97 15.17 -16.41
CA SER A 461 -13.23 15.93 -16.54
C SER A 461 -13.19 17.20 -15.68
N GLU A 462 -13.95 18.48 -16.28
CA GLU A 462 -14.12 19.81 -15.64
C GLU A 462 -15.57 20.28 -15.78
N ASP A 463 -16.48 20.53 -14.65
CA ASP A 463 -17.87 21.01 -14.54
C ASP A 463 -18.77 20.35 -15.61
N ASN A 464 -18.73 20.66 -16.94
CA ASN A 464 -19.70 20.15 -17.97
C ASN A 464 -18.93 19.51 -19.13
N ASN A 465 -17.23 19.55 -18.94
CA ASN A 465 -16.43 19.08 -20.07
C ASN A 465 -15.42 18.01 -19.62
N VAL A 466 -14.95 17.00 -20.52
CA VAL A 466 -13.95 15.94 -20.25
C VAL A 466 -12.80 16.09 -21.24
N ARG A 467 -11.04 16.31 -20.82
CA ARG A 467 -9.83 16.41 -21.66
C ARG A 467 -9.09 15.07 -21.66
N LEU A 468 -8.31 14.52 -22.98
CA LEU A 468 -7.64 13.20 -23.18
C LEU A 468 -6.14 13.45 -23.44
N TRP A 469 -4.96 12.71 -22.91
CA TRP A 469 -3.51 12.87 -22.95
C TRP A 469 -2.88 11.53 -23.33
N ASP A 470 -1.46 11.60 -24.10
CA ASP A 470 -0.80 10.32 -24.46
C ASP A 470 0.31 10.03 -23.41
N ARG A 471 1.36 8.94 -23.47
CA ARG A 471 2.19 8.33 -22.42
C ARG A 471 3.36 9.25 -22.07
N THR A 472 3.59 10.34 -22.82
CA THR A 472 4.76 11.21 -22.53
C THR A 472 4.31 12.52 -21.92
N GLY A 473 2.88 12.64 -21.85
CA GLY A 473 2.44 13.86 -21.15
C GLY A 473 1.98 14.95 -22.14
N LYS A 474 1.55 14.45 -23.53
CA LYS A 474 1.11 15.39 -24.59
C LYS A 474 -0.42 15.31 -24.75
N GLN A 475 -1.40 16.35 -24.66
CA GLN A 475 -2.87 16.49 -24.74
C GLN A 475 -3.40 16.09 -26.15
N VAL A 476 -4.29 14.99 -26.14
CA VAL A 476 -4.79 14.29 -27.35
C VAL A 476 -6.12 14.92 -27.80
N ALA A 477 -7.29 15.33 -26.59
CA ALA A 477 -8.55 15.93 -27.07
C ALA A 477 -9.37 16.44 -25.88
N VAL A 478 -10.83 17.61 -26.00
CA VAL A 478 -11.71 18.19 -24.95
C VAL A 478 -13.16 17.86 -25.30
N LEU A 479 -14.11 17.03 -24.43
CA LEU A 479 -15.46 16.50 -24.70
C LEU A 479 -16.52 17.41 -24.09
N GLU A 480 -17.61 18.31 -24.94
CA GLU A 480 -18.53 19.38 -24.52
C GLU A 480 -19.97 19.03 -24.89
N GLY A 481 -21.32 19.13 -23.71
CA GLY A 481 -22.67 18.81 -24.23
C GLY A 481 -23.65 18.58 -23.06
N HIS A 482 -23.60 18.32 -21.72
CA HIS A 482 -24.45 18.21 -20.52
C HIS A 482 -24.78 19.60 -19.99
N GLN A 483 -26.23 19.86 -19.60
CA GLN A 483 -26.76 21.18 -19.18
C GLN A 483 -27.02 21.20 -17.66
N GLY A 484 -26.46 20.09 -17.04
CA GLY A 484 -26.51 19.91 -15.55
C GLY A 484 -25.30 19.06 -15.10
N GLY A 485 -24.67 19.43 -13.89
CA GLY A 485 -23.47 18.80 -13.35
C GLY A 485 -23.56 17.24 -13.39
N ILE A 486 -22.61 16.58 -14.11
CA ILE A 486 -22.44 15.11 -14.23
C ILE A 486 -22.36 14.47 -12.85
N PHE A 487 -23.60 13.97 -12.14
CA PHE A 487 -23.94 13.62 -10.75
C PHE A 487 -23.74 12.13 -10.55
N THR A 488 -23.30 11.20 -11.72
CA THR A 488 -23.24 9.75 -11.35
C THR A 488 -22.48 8.97 -12.43
N HIS A 489 -20.93 8.98 -12.49
CA HIS A 489 -19.71 8.25 -12.90
C HIS A 489 -19.50 8.37 -14.42
N ILE A 490 -18.14 8.59 -14.96
CA ILE A 490 -17.47 8.32 -16.27
C ILE A 490 -17.03 6.87 -16.33
N VAL A 491 -17.91 5.89 -17.21
CA VAL A 491 -17.62 4.45 -17.22
C VAL A 491 -17.19 4.03 -18.63
N PHE A 492 -15.64 3.55 -18.76
CA PHE A 492 -15.09 2.94 -19.97
C PHE A 492 -15.64 1.54 -20.18
N SER A 493 -16.08 1.15 -21.13
CA SER A 493 -16.35 -0.26 -21.48
C SER A 493 -15.14 -1.16 -21.27
N PRO A 494 -15.46 -2.36 -20.72
CA PRO A 494 -14.38 -3.27 -20.31
C PRO A 494 -13.33 -3.45 -21.43
N ASP A 495 -13.55 -3.10 -22.74
CA ASP A 495 -12.57 -3.23 -23.83
C ASP A 495 -11.93 -1.87 -24.17
N GLY A 496 -12.26 -0.77 -23.59
CA GLY A 496 -11.58 0.56 -23.63
C GLY A 496 -11.95 1.37 -24.85
N ARG A 497 -13.11 0.86 -25.50
CA ARG A 497 -13.40 1.47 -26.81
C ARG A 497 -14.47 2.57 -26.70
N GLN A 498 -15.41 2.59 -25.24
CA GLN A 498 -16.46 3.60 -25.14
C GLN A 498 -16.56 4.12 -23.71
N LEU A 499 -17.07 5.39 -23.74
CA LEU A 499 -17.18 6.05 -22.42
C LEU A 499 -18.59 6.59 -22.22
N ALA A 500 -19.51 6.17 -20.87
CA ALA A 500 -20.87 6.65 -20.58
C ALA A 500 -20.83 7.67 -19.43
N THR A 501 -21.76 8.93 -19.72
CA THR A 501 -21.77 9.99 -18.67
C THR A 501 -23.20 10.33 -18.31
N SER A 502 -23.71 10.01 -16.92
CA SER A 502 -25.07 10.26 -16.36
C SER A 502 -25.11 11.58 -15.60
N SER A 503 -26.50 12.51 -15.70
CA SER A 503 -26.50 13.86 -15.20
C SER A 503 -27.85 14.20 -14.56
N PHE A 504 -27.90 15.21 -13.70
CA PHE A 504 -29.07 15.78 -13.02
C PHE A 504 -30.06 16.34 -14.04
N ASP A 505 -29.69 15.92 -15.26
CA ASP A 505 -30.65 16.47 -16.24
C ASP A 505 -31.57 15.35 -16.74
N ASN A 506 -31.59 14.16 -15.85
CA ASN A 506 -32.49 13.03 -16.11
C ASN A 506 -32.17 12.32 -17.43
N LYS A 507 -30.70 12.51 -17.71
CA LYS A 507 -30.28 11.84 -18.97
C LYS A 507 -28.96 11.09 -18.76
N VAL A 508 -28.73 9.90 -19.45
CA VAL A 508 -27.41 9.17 -19.59
C VAL A 508 -26.92 9.33 -21.00
N ARG A 509 -25.36 10.07 -21.20
CA ARG A 509 -24.78 10.20 -22.55
C ARG A 509 -23.62 9.24 -22.77
N LEU A 510 -23.22 8.52 -24.22
CA LEU A 510 -22.16 7.54 -24.58
C LEU A 510 -21.19 8.20 -25.55
N TRP A 511 -19.61 8.13 -25.38
CA TRP A 511 -18.58 8.76 -26.20
C TRP A 511 -17.60 7.68 -26.69
N ASP A 512 -16.56 7.93 -28.13
CA ASP A 512 -15.51 6.99 -28.54
C ASP A 512 -14.11 7.48 -28.12
N ARG A 513 -12.66 6.87 -28.59
CA ARG A 513 -11.33 7.03 -27.96
C ARG A 513 -10.64 8.30 -28.48
N THR A 514 -11.32 9.00 -29.47
CA THR A 514 -10.69 10.25 -30.02
C THR A 514 -11.43 11.48 -29.48
N GLY A 515 -12.77 11.17 -28.62
CA GLY A 515 -13.47 12.30 -28.02
C GLY A 515 -14.75 12.67 -28.77
N LYS A 516 -15.47 11.57 -29.64
CA LYS A 516 -16.68 11.81 -30.43
C LYS A 516 -17.91 11.24 -29.71
N GLN A 517 -19.36 12.01 -29.33
CA GLN A 517 -20.59 11.62 -28.59
C GLN A 517 -21.43 10.68 -29.47
N VAL A 518 -21.81 9.29 -28.94
CA VAL A 518 -22.33 8.15 -29.64
C VAL A 518 -23.84 8.05 -29.36
N ALA A 519 -24.64 8.57 -27.84
CA ALA A 519 -26.09 8.47 -27.63
C ALA A 519 -26.46 9.18 -26.31
N ILE A 520 -28.30 9.56 -26.02
CA ILE A 520 -28.83 10.23 -24.81
C ILE A 520 -30.02 9.37 -24.32
N LEU A 521 -30.12 8.82 -23.00
CA LEU A 521 -31.14 7.98 -22.42
C LEU A 521 -31.99 8.80 -21.43
N GLU A 522 -33.68 8.85 -21.43
CA GLU A 522 -34.56 9.76 -20.67
C GLU A 522 -35.27 8.99 -19.53
N GLY A 523 -35.06 9.29 -18.25
CA GLY A 523 -35.81 8.66 -17.12
C GLY A 523 -35.04 8.91 -15.81
N ARG A 524 -36.15 8.74 -14.58
CA ARG A 524 -35.56 9.00 -13.25
C ARG A 524 -35.09 7.68 -12.62
N TYR A 525 -33.83 7.32 -12.84
CA TYR A 525 -33.24 6.00 -12.54
C TYR A 525 -32.43 6.10 -11.25
N CYS A 526 -32.94 4.99 -10.24
CA CYS A 526 -32.37 4.95 -8.89
C CYS A 526 -31.09 4.11 -8.87
N ASP A 527 -30.69 3.36 -10.14
CA ASP A 527 -29.44 2.61 -10.24
C ASP A 527 -29.24 2.17 -11.72
N THR A 528 -27.48 2.36 -12.29
CA THR A 528 -27.18 1.88 -13.64
C THR A 528 -25.90 1.06 -13.61
N THR A 529 -25.80 -0.15 -14.55
CA THR A 529 -24.61 -1.01 -14.58
C THR A 529 -24.53 -1.72 -15.94
N PHE A 530 -22.96 -1.77 -16.55
CA PHE A 530 -22.75 -2.54 -17.79
C PHE A 530 -22.71 -4.03 -17.49
N SER A 531 -23.10 -4.79 -18.41
CA SER A 531 -22.94 -6.24 -18.34
C SER A 531 -21.46 -6.62 -18.46
N PRO A 532 -21.17 -7.77 -17.74
CA PRO A 532 -19.75 -8.16 -17.64
C PRO A 532 -19.11 -8.32 -19.02
N ASP A 533 -19.79 -8.44 -20.11
CA ASP A 533 -19.19 -8.58 -21.46
C ASP A 533 -19.19 -7.23 -22.22
N GLY A 534 -19.70 -6.18 -21.61
CA GLY A 534 -19.53 -4.78 -22.06
C GLY A 534 -20.50 -4.41 -23.20
N THR A 535 -21.58 -5.32 -23.29
CA THR A 535 -22.38 -5.14 -24.53
C THR A 535 -23.72 -4.47 -24.18
N GLN A 536 -24.14 -4.35 -22.61
CA GLN A 536 -25.47 -3.83 -22.29
C GLN A 536 -25.43 -3.06 -20.98
N LEU A 537 -26.53 -2.23 -20.84
CA LEU A 537 -26.60 -1.37 -19.64
C LEU A 537 -27.97 -1.54 -18.97
N ALA A 538 -28.03 -1.90 -17.44
CA ALA A 538 -29.29 -2.08 -16.70
C ALA A 538 -29.56 -0.85 -15.82
N THR A 539 -31.28 -0.57 -15.68
CA THR A 539 -31.63 0.59 -14.85
C THR A 539 -32.82 0.20 -13.97
N GLY A 540 -32.76 0.45 -12.59
CA GLY A 540 -33.84 0.28 -11.57
C GLY A 540 -34.46 1.63 -11.26
N SER A 541 -36.11 1.63 -11.20
CA SER A 541 -36.80 2.94 -11.20
C SER A 541 -37.61 3.09 -9.91
N CYS A 542 -37.77 4.35 -9.64
CA CYS A 542 -38.55 4.71 -8.44
C CYS A 542 -40.04 4.35 -8.63
N ASP A 543 -40.29 3.68 -9.79
CA ASP A 543 -41.72 3.35 -10.03
C ASP A 543 -41.91 1.83 -9.98
N GLY A 544 -40.79 1.10 -9.42
CA GLY A 544 -41.03 -0.32 -9.10
C GLY A 544 -40.70 -1.24 -10.29
N THR A 545 -40.08 -0.36 -11.52
CA THR A 545 -39.83 -1.13 -12.76
C THR A 545 -38.32 -1.18 -13.03
N ILE A 546 -37.78 -2.33 -13.55
CA ILE A 546 -36.37 -2.55 -14.01
C ILE A 546 -36.33 -2.62 -15.55
N ARG A 547 -35.15 -1.62 -16.10
CA ARG A 547 -35.07 -1.64 -17.58
C ARG A 547 -33.65 -2.01 -18.00
N LEU A 548 -33.16 -2.75 -19.53
CA LEU A 548 -31.85 -3.13 -20.10
C LEU A 548 -31.68 -2.44 -21.46
N TRP A 549 -30.39 -1.76 -21.64
CA TRP A 549 -30.14 -0.96 -22.85
C TRP A 549 -28.91 -1.51 -23.59
N ASP A 550 -28.63 -1.39 -25.24
CA ASP A 550 -27.42 -1.87 -25.98
C ASP A 550 -26.47 -0.72 -26.26
N ARG A 551 -25.19 -0.76 -27.16
CA ARG A 551 -24.04 0.18 -27.25
C ARG A 551 -24.42 1.42 -28.09
N THR A 552 -25.76 1.31 -28.58
CA THR A 552 -26.15 2.44 -29.45
C THR A 552 -27.21 3.29 -28.74
N GLY A 553 -27.76 2.72 -27.37
CA GLY A 553 -28.67 3.54 -26.56
C GLY A 553 -30.11 3.12 -26.80
N LYS A 554 -30.34 1.75 -27.37
CA LYS A 554 -31.69 1.18 -27.59
C LYS A 554 -32.09 0.29 -26.42
N GLN A 555 -33.57 0.51 -25.75
CA GLN A 555 -34.08 -0.29 -24.61
C GLN A 555 -34.45 -1.70 -25.06
N VAL A 556 -33.78 -2.92 -24.44
CA VAL A 556 -33.83 -4.30 -24.93
C VAL A 556 -34.74 -5.11 -24.01
N ALA A 557 -35.29 -4.60 -22.58
CA ALA A 557 -36.21 -5.38 -21.71
C ALA A 557 -36.67 -4.53 -20.55
N GLU A 558 -38.24 -4.92 -19.83
CA GLU A 558 -38.85 -4.21 -18.66
C GLU A 558 -39.41 -5.24 -17.68
N PHE A 559 -39.05 -5.31 -16.45
CA PHE A 559 -39.39 -6.27 -15.39
C PHE A 559 -40.38 -5.62 -14.38
N LYS A 560 -41.89 -6.28 -14.10
CA LYS A 560 -42.95 -5.71 -13.25
C LYS A 560 -43.36 -6.73 -12.19
N GLY A 561 -43.24 -6.42 -10.84
CA GLY A 561 -43.50 -7.46 -9.80
C GLY A 561 -43.25 -6.88 -8.41
N HIS A 562 -42.67 -5.88 -8.17
CA HIS A 562 -42.50 -5.18 -6.87
C HIS A 562 -43.62 -4.17 -6.64
N GLN A 563 -44.22 -4.14 -5.47
CA GLN A 563 -45.43 -3.35 -5.13
C GLN A 563 -45.02 -1.96 -4.59
N GLY A 564 -43.55 -1.62 -4.95
CA GLY A 564 -43.05 -0.30 -4.46
C GLY A 564 -41.62 -0.08 -4.95
N ARG A 565 -40.88 0.80 -4.41
CA ARG A 565 -39.55 1.25 -4.91
C ARG A 565 -38.56 0.07 -4.92
N VAL A 566 -37.77 0.17 -6.07
CA VAL A 566 -36.68 -0.84 -6.20
C VAL A 566 -35.36 -0.16 -5.86
N TYR A 567 -35.03 -0.68 -4.53
CA TYR A 567 -33.90 0.06 -3.95
C TYR A 567 -32.58 -0.53 -4.41
N ALA A 568 -32.47 -1.81 -5.07
CA ALA A 568 -31.18 -2.38 -5.51
C ALA A 568 -31.41 -3.41 -6.62
N VAL A 569 -30.36 -3.09 -7.88
CA VAL A 569 -30.43 -4.05 -9.02
C VAL A 569 -28.98 -4.48 -9.34
N THR A 570 -28.75 -5.97 -9.49
CA THR A 570 -27.37 -6.42 -9.79
C THR A 570 -27.46 -7.75 -10.58
N PHE A 571 -26.31 -7.83 -11.61
CA PHE A 571 -26.23 -9.13 -12.32
C PHE A 571 -25.47 -10.13 -11.48
N ASN A 572 -25.85 -11.36 -11.67
CA ASN A 572 -24.94 -12.41 -11.20
C ASN A 572 -23.67 -12.49 -12.06
N PRO A 573 -22.57 -13.03 -11.43
CA PRO A 573 -21.22 -12.92 -12.01
C PRO A 573 -21.18 -13.50 -13.44
N ASP A 574 -22.07 -14.37 -13.86
CA ASP A 574 -22.02 -14.94 -15.20
C ASP A 574 -22.99 -14.19 -16.14
N GLY A 575 -23.77 -13.19 -15.54
CA GLY A 575 -24.48 -12.21 -16.34
C GLY A 575 -25.84 -12.76 -16.82
N THR A 576 -26.23 -13.90 -16.19
CA THR A 576 -27.41 -14.63 -16.77
C THR A 576 -28.66 -14.24 -16.00
N GLN A 577 -28.61 -13.59 -14.64
CA GLN A 577 -29.82 -13.29 -13.84
C GLN A 577 -29.63 -11.98 -13.07
N LEU A 578 -30.88 -11.49 -12.50
CA LEU A 578 -30.86 -10.23 -11.75
C LEU A 578 -31.53 -10.43 -10.39
N ALA A 579 -30.84 -9.92 -9.39
CA ALA A 579 -31.47 -9.91 -8.00
C ALA A 579 -31.92 -8.47 -7.68
N THR A 580 -33.34 -8.64 -6.88
CA THR A 580 -33.87 -7.28 -6.59
C THR A 580 -34.46 -7.25 -5.17
N GLY A 581 -34.19 -6.07 -4.53
CA GLY A 581 -34.71 -5.82 -3.17
C GLY A 581 -35.57 -4.56 -3.14
N GLY A 582 -36.94 -4.74 -2.42
CA GLY A 582 -37.88 -3.59 -2.45
C GLY A 582 -38.78 -3.59 -1.22
N ASP A 583 -39.73 -2.76 -1.15
CA ASP A 583 -40.62 -2.57 0.02
C ASP A 583 -41.31 -3.88 0.41
N ASP A 584 -41.29 -4.93 -0.51
CA ASP A 584 -42.18 -6.11 -0.31
C ASP A 584 -41.34 -7.39 -0.32
N GLY A 585 -39.91 -7.25 -0.17
CA GLY A 585 -39.12 -8.49 0.03
C GLY A 585 -38.15 -8.72 -1.13
N THR A 586 -37.39 -9.79 -1.26
CA THR A 586 -36.30 -10.05 -2.22
C THR A 586 -36.75 -11.11 -3.24
N ARG A 587 -36.42 -10.59 -4.54
CA ARG A 587 -36.77 -11.56 -5.64
C ARG A 587 -35.56 -11.79 -6.55
N LEU A 588 -35.46 -12.94 -7.46
CA LEU A 588 -34.44 -13.29 -8.48
C LEU A 588 -35.13 -13.47 -9.84
N TRP A 589 -34.56 -12.74 -10.79
CA TRP A 589 -35.21 -12.65 -12.11
C TRP A 589 -34.25 -13.18 -13.18
N ASP A 590 -34.66 -13.77 -14.37
CA ASP A 590 -33.81 -14.07 -15.53
C ASP A 590 -33.82 -12.93 -16.55
N ARG A 591 -33.07 -12.92 -17.71
CA ARG A 591 -32.78 -11.78 -18.60
C ARG A 591 -33.99 -11.42 -19.47
N THR A 592 -35.10 -12.33 -19.22
CA THR A 592 -36.32 -12.08 -20.07
C THR A 592 -37.37 -11.34 -19.26
N GLY A 593 -37.04 -11.18 -17.77
CA GLY A 593 -38.01 -10.39 -16.96
C GLY A 593 -38.92 -11.29 -16.16
N LYS A 594 -38.51 -12.79 -16.25
CA LYS A 594 -39.30 -13.78 -15.46
C LYS A 594 -38.69 -13.91 -14.06
N GLN A 595 -39.73 -13.86 -12.93
CA GLN A 595 -39.29 -13.99 -11.51
C GLN A 595 -38.98 -15.47 -11.21
N VAL A 596 -37.65 -15.87 -10.86
CA VAL A 596 -37.04 -17.25 -10.74
C VAL A 596 -37.10 -17.65 -9.27
N ALA A 597 -37.28 -16.77 -8.18
CA ALA A 597 -37.33 -17.18 -6.75
C ALA A 597 -37.71 -15.94 -5.92
N GLU A 598 -38.61 -16.34 -4.57
CA GLU A 598 -38.97 -15.31 -3.58
C GLU A 598 -38.41 -15.69 -2.21
N PHE A 599 -37.75 -14.90 -1.53
CA PHE A 599 -37.05 -15.15 -0.25
C PHE A 599 -37.89 -14.62 0.91
N GLU A 600 -38.72 -15.70 1.68
CA GLU A 600 -39.78 -15.42 2.66
C GLU A 600 -39.22 -15.45 4.08
N GLY A 601 -39.57 -14.36 4.89
CA GLY A 601 -39.01 -14.40 6.26
C GLY A 601 -38.58 -13.00 6.72
N HIS A 602 -38.76 -11.98 5.73
CA HIS A 602 -38.42 -10.59 6.10
C HIS A 602 -39.63 -9.86 6.69
N GLN A 603 -39.56 -9.26 7.80
CA GLN A 603 -40.68 -8.61 8.53
C GLN A 603 -40.65 -7.09 8.30
N GLY A 604 -39.57 -6.59 7.27
CA GLY A 604 -39.41 -5.15 6.96
C GLY A 604 -38.79 -4.98 5.56
N SER A 605 -38.62 -3.72 5.12
CA SER A 605 -38.11 -3.37 3.78
C SER A 605 -36.65 -3.81 3.62
N VAL A 606 -36.31 -4.33 2.33
CA VAL A 606 -34.97 -4.87 2.04
C VAL A 606 -34.19 -3.83 1.21
N THR A 607 -33.20 -3.41 1.78
CA THR A 607 -32.53 -2.19 1.28
C THR A 607 -31.18 -2.55 0.64
N SER A 608 -30.74 -3.98 0.79
CA SER A 608 -29.50 -4.39 0.13
C SER A 608 -29.55 -5.88 -0.23
N VAL A 609 -29.05 -6.06 -1.55
CA VAL A 609 -29.01 -7.46 -2.02
C VAL A 609 -27.66 -7.68 -2.71
N VAL A 610 -26.90 -8.91 -2.20
CA VAL A 610 -25.55 -9.07 -2.76
C VAL A 610 -25.29 -10.57 -2.93
N PHE A 611 -24.82 -10.91 -4.24
CA PHE A 611 -24.42 -12.31 -4.49
C PHE A 611 -22.96 -12.53 -4.01
N SER A 612 -22.75 -13.81 -3.56
CA SER A 612 -21.34 -14.16 -3.34
C SER A 612 -20.62 -14.29 -4.69
N PRO A 613 -19.31 -14.00 -4.61
CA PRO A 613 -18.50 -13.95 -5.84
C PRO A 613 -18.56 -15.28 -6.61
N ASP A 614 -18.80 -16.43 -5.97
CA ASP A 614 -18.90 -17.71 -6.69
C ASP A 614 -20.36 -17.98 -7.13
N GLY A 615 -21.32 -17.00 -6.61
CA GLY A 615 -22.68 -17.01 -7.22
C GLY A 615 -23.56 -18.05 -6.43
N THR A 616 -23.06 -18.58 -5.27
CA THR A 616 -23.79 -19.74 -4.68
C THR A 616 -24.63 -19.29 -3.50
N GLN A 617 -24.48 -17.92 -2.84
CA GLN A 617 -25.29 -17.46 -1.71
C GLN A 617 -25.74 -15.98 -1.92
N LEU A 618 -26.85 -15.79 -1.18
CA LEU A 618 -27.40 -14.43 -1.22
C LEU A 618 -27.62 -13.90 0.19
N ALA A 619 -27.09 -12.65 0.43
CA ALA A 619 -27.32 -12.01 1.73
C ALA A 619 -28.26 -10.82 1.60
N THR A 620 -29.20 -10.90 2.91
CA THR A 620 -30.19 -9.80 2.86
C THR A 620 -30.19 -9.06 4.20
N GLY A 621 -30.20 -7.68 3.97
CA GLY A 621 -30.23 -6.82 5.17
C GLY A 621 -31.57 -6.11 5.32
N GLU A 622 -32.11 -6.07 6.84
CA GLU A 622 -33.46 -5.51 7.09
C GLU A 622 -33.34 -4.21 7.90
N LEU A 623 -34.47 -3.53 7.84
CA LEU A 623 -34.52 -2.23 8.57
C LEU A 623 -34.45 -2.45 10.08
N ASP A 624 -34.72 -3.78 10.59
CA ASP A 624 -34.85 -4.00 12.05
C ASP A 624 -33.54 -4.59 12.61
N GLY A 625 -32.37 -4.57 11.64
CA GLY A 625 -31.04 -4.91 12.20
C GLY A 625 -30.72 -6.40 12.02
N THR A 626 -31.77 -7.10 11.23
CA THR A 626 -31.57 -8.56 11.03
C THR A 626 -30.98 -8.82 9.64
N VAL A 627 -29.82 -9.69 9.60
CA VAL A 627 -29.23 -10.14 8.32
C VAL A 627 -29.55 -11.63 8.14
N ARG A 628 -29.98 -11.86 6.93
CA ARG A 628 -30.30 -13.28 6.69
C ARG A 628 -29.45 -13.79 5.52
N LEU A 629 -28.96 -15.14 5.52
CA LEU A 629 -28.18 -15.79 4.44
C LEU A 629 -29.00 -16.91 3.80
N TRP A 630 -28.95 -16.85 2.53
CA TRP A 630 -29.83 -17.76 1.78
C TRP A 630 -29.00 -18.51 0.74
N ASN A 631 -29.41 -19.64 0.27
CA ASN A 631 -28.84 -20.29 -0.93
C ASN A 631 -29.59 -19.89 -2.20
N ARG A 632 -29.31 -20.38 -3.40
CA ARG A 632 -29.76 -19.86 -4.71
C ARG A 632 -31.19 -20.31 -5.02
N THR A 633 -31.70 -21.21 -3.95
CA THR A 633 -33.06 -21.71 -4.23
C THR A 633 -34.06 -20.99 -3.31
N GLY A 634 -33.41 -19.96 -2.37
CA GLY A 634 -34.38 -19.12 -1.55
C GLY A 634 -34.59 -19.74 -0.20
N GLN A 635 -33.62 -20.91 0.06
CA GLN A 635 -33.69 -21.51 1.40
C GLN A 635 -32.77 -20.74 2.36
N PRO A 636 -33.39 -20.43 3.76
CA PRO A 636 -32.61 -19.65 4.74
C PRO A 636 -31.47 -20.47 5.34
N ILE A 637 -30.24 -20.05 5.23
CA ILE A 637 -29.02 -20.67 5.72
C ILE A 637 -28.76 -20.18 7.15
N ALA A 638 -29.06 -18.87 7.57
CA ALA A 638 -28.85 -18.41 8.96
C ALA A 638 -29.50 -17.02 9.12
N VAL A 639 -29.99 -16.84 10.57
CA VAL A 639 -30.48 -15.51 10.96
C VAL A 639 -29.47 -14.86 11.90
N LEU A 640 -28.90 -13.81 11.37
CA LEU A 640 -27.79 -13.17 12.10
C LEU A 640 -28.30 -11.94 12.87
N LYS A 641 -28.43 -12.21 14.42
CA LYS A 641 -29.03 -11.17 15.28
C LYS A 641 -27.94 -10.51 16.14
N GLY A 642 -28.15 -9.18 16.33
CA GLY A 642 -27.05 -8.60 17.16
C GLY A 642 -26.88 -7.10 16.86
N HIS A 643 -27.52 -6.51 15.73
CA HIS A 643 -27.44 -5.07 15.45
C HIS A 643 -28.65 -4.33 16.03
N GLN A 644 -28.49 -3.18 16.69
CA GLN A 644 -29.47 -2.44 17.53
C GLN A 644 -30.36 -1.55 16.65
N GLY A 645 -30.06 -1.64 15.18
CA GLY A 645 -30.85 -0.78 14.29
C GLY A 645 -30.67 -1.23 12.82
N ARG A 646 -31.02 -0.49 11.85
CA ARG A 646 -31.04 -0.89 10.42
C ARG A 646 -29.65 -1.34 9.95
N VAL A 647 -29.68 -2.37 9.04
CA VAL A 647 -28.42 -2.91 8.49
C VAL A 647 -27.99 -2.06 7.27
N ARG A 648 -26.87 -1.41 7.45
CA ARG A 648 -26.41 -0.38 6.50
C ARG A 648 -25.55 -1.03 5.39
N GLY A 649 -24.95 -2.20 5.57
CA GLY A 649 -24.10 -2.77 4.50
C GLY A 649 -23.79 -4.23 4.77
N ILE A 650 -23.70 -5.02 3.56
CA ILE A 650 -23.35 -6.48 3.60
C ILE A 650 -22.31 -6.74 2.51
N VAL A 651 -21.09 -7.46 2.93
CA VAL A 651 -20.12 -7.72 1.87
C VAL A 651 -19.48 -9.08 2.15
N PHE A 652 -19.38 -9.93 0.94
CA PHE A 652 -18.67 -11.21 1.03
C PHE A 652 -17.19 -11.04 0.72
N SER A 653 -16.39 -11.82 1.30
CA SER A 653 -14.97 -11.84 0.90
C SER A 653 -14.80 -12.44 -0.51
N PRO A 654 -13.78 -11.96 -1.19
CA PRO A 654 -13.56 -12.31 -2.61
C PRO A 654 -13.41 -13.83 -2.79
N ASP A 655 -13.06 -14.61 -1.75
CA ASP A 655 -12.95 -16.08 -1.91
C ASP A 655 -14.24 -16.74 -1.44
N SER A 656 -15.26 -15.99 -0.88
CA SER A 656 -16.67 -16.36 -0.58
C SER A 656 -16.73 -17.16 0.73
N THR A 657 -15.70 -16.96 1.62
CA THR A 657 -15.67 -17.82 2.81
C THR A 657 -16.12 -17.06 4.06
N GLU A 658 -16.30 -15.67 3.94
CA GLU A 658 -16.67 -14.87 5.15
C GLU A 658 -17.61 -13.72 4.72
N LEU A 659 -18.42 -13.37 5.88
CA LEU A 659 -19.38 -12.26 5.64
C LEU A 659 -19.23 -11.19 6.72
N ALA A 660 -19.14 -9.87 6.25
CA ALA A 660 -19.13 -8.76 7.23
C ALA A 660 -20.41 -7.93 7.13
N THR A 661 -20.98 -7.64 8.64
CA THR A 661 -22.24 -6.86 8.65
C THR A 661 -22.10 -5.68 9.61
N TRP A 662 -22.80 -4.49 9.06
CA TRP A 662 -22.76 -3.33 9.99
C TRP A 662 -24.08 -2.56 9.91
N GLY A 663 -24.46 -2.10 11.32
CA GLY A 663 -25.86 -1.62 11.43
C GLY A 663 -25.92 -0.30 12.20
N GLU A 664 -27.01 0.54 12.33
CA GLU A 664 -27.15 1.88 12.92
C GLU A 664 -27.19 1.79 14.44
N LYS A 665 -26.42 2.61 15.18
CA LYS A 665 -26.62 2.88 16.62
C LYS A 665 -25.75 1.93 17.45
N ASP A 666 -24.78 0.95 16.66
CA ASP A 666 -24.11 -0.03 17.55
C ASP A 666 -22.61 -0.02 17.26
N ASP A 667 -22.02 1.18 16.45
CA ASP A 667 -20.61 1.58 16.15
C ASP A 667 -19.71 0.36 15.95
N THR A 668 -20.42 -0.94 15.59
CA THR A 668 -19.58 -2.15 15.53
C THR A 668 -19.82 -2.85 14.18
N VAL A 669 -18.74 -3.59 13.72
CA VAL A 669 -18.85 -4.53 12.57
C VAL A 669 -18.78 -5.97 13.10
N ARG A 670 -19.81 -6.63 12.60
CA ARG A 670 -19.80 -8.04 13.05
C ARG A 670 -19.35 -8.96 11.91
N LEU A 671 -18.39 -10.03 12.14
CA LEU A 671 -17.82 -10.95 11.15
C LEU A 671 -18.38 -12.37 11.38
N TRP A 672 -18.83 -12.82 10.30
CA TRP A 672 -19.52 -14.13 10.38
C TRP A 672 -18.89 -15.12 9.38
N GLY A 673 -18.87 -16.31 9.61
CA GLY A 673 -18.44 -17.40 8.70
C GLY A 673 -19.50 -17.73 7.66
N ARG A 674 -19.28 -18.55 6.69
CA ARG A 674 -20.10 -18.85 5.49
C ARG A 674 -21.39 -19.58 5.90
N THR A 675 -21.36 -20.16 7.28
CA THR A 675 -22.58 -20.90 7.71
C THR A 675 -23.33 -20.10 8.77
N GLY A 676 -22.80 -18.75 8.98
CA GLY A 676 -23.61 -17.84 9.84
C GLY A 676 -23.09 -17.83 11.28
N GLN A 677 -21.84 -18.71 11.47
CA GLN A 677 -21.26 -18.68 12.83
C GLN A 677 -20.49 -17.36 13.07
N PRO A 678 -20.76 -16.67 14.39
CA PRO A 678 -20.09 -15.38 14.68
C PRO A 678 -18.58 -15.57 14.89
N ILE A 679 -17.78 -14.90 14.09
CA ILE A 679 -16.31 -14.96 14.15
C ILE A 679 -15.80 -13.88 15.10
N ASP A 680 -16.33 -12.58 15.07
CA ASP A 680 -15.93 -11.54 16.06
C ASP A 680 -16.83 -10.31 15.89
N VAL A 681 -16.83 -9.48 17.13
CA VAL A 681 -17.48 -8.15 17.10
C VAL A 681 -16.38 -7.07 17.16
N LEU A 682 -16.22 -6.47 15.99
CA LEU A 682 -15.11 -5.50 15.85
C LEU A 682 -15.49 -4.14 16.49
N LYS A 683 -14.88 -3.97 17.86
CA LYS A 683 -15.24 -2.80 18.70
C LYS A 683 -14.07 -1.80 18.71
N GLY A 684 -14.43 -0.46 18.62
CA GLY A 684 -13.24 0.46 18.61
C GLY A 684 -13.58 1.75 17.86
N HIS A 685 -14.70 1.81 17.01
CA HIS A 685 -15.12 3.06 16.33
C HIS A 685 -16.01 3.90 17.26
N LYS A 686 -15.71 5.22 17.35
CA LYS A 686 -16.35 6.16 18.30
C LYS A 686 -17.70 6.66 17.75
N ARG A 687 -17.94 6.24 16.42
CA ARG A 687 -19.22 6.59 15.76
C ARG A 687 -19.60 5.49 14.76
N GLU A 688 -20.66 5.60 14.19
CA GLU A 688 -21.27 4.56 13.34
C GLU A 688 -20.37 4.23 12.14
N VAL A 689 -20.25 2.95 11.73
CA VAL A 689 -19.41 2.45 10.63
C VAL A 689 -20.15 2.61 9.29
N HIS A 690 -19.40 3.38 8.40
CA HIS A 690 -19.98 3.86 7.12
C HIS A 690 -19.60 2.92 5.97
N GLU A 691 -18.50 2.15 6.00
CA GLU A 691 -18.08 1.27 4.85
C GLU A 691 -17.13 0.18 5.35
N VAL A 692 -17.34 -1.05 4.67
CA VAL A 692 -16.46 -2.19 4.99
C VAL A 692 -16.01 -2.85 3.67
N VAL A 693 -14.58 -3.06 3.45
CA VAL A 693 -14.11 -3.57 2.17
C VAL A 693 -13.02 -4.61 2.45
N PHE A 694 -13.11 -5.85 1.70
CA PHE A 694 -12.13 -6.95 1.80
C PHE A 694 -11.04 -6.79 0.74
N SER A 695 -9.84 -7.08 0.95
CA SER A 695 -8.79 -7.06 -0.05
C SER A 695 -8.99 -8.18 -1.08
N PRO A 696 -8.55 -7.91 -2.32
CA PRO A 696 -8.79 -8.82 -3.46
C PRO A 696 -8.20 -10.22 -3.21
N ASP A 697 -7.26 -10.30 -2.25
CA ASP A 697 -6.71 -11.63 -1.97
C ASP A 697 -7.38 -12.23 -0.74
N SER A 698 -8.32 -11.54 -0.01
CA SER A 698 -9.26 -11.98 1.05
C SER A 698 -8.53 -12.16 2.37
N THR A 699 -7.36 -11.47 2.53
CA THR A 699 -6.56 -11.82 3.76
C THR A 699 -6.71 -10.69 4.76
N GLN A 700 -7.49 -9.62 4.45
CA GLN A 700 -7.67 -8.51 5.39
C GLN A 700 -8.93 -7.69 5.01
N LEU A 701 -9.46 -7.05 6.06
CA LEU A 701 -10.65 -6.25 5.74
C LEU A 701 -10.54 -4.89 6.43
N ALA A 702 -10.97 -3.82 5.76
CA ALA A 702 -10.94 -2.40 6.25
C ALA A 702 -12.33 -1.92 6.57
N THR A 703 -12.38 -1.31 8.02
CA THR A 703 -13.66 -0.79 8.43
C THR A 703 -13.56 0.75 8.63
N LEU A 704 -14.59 1.50 7.91
CA LEU A 704 -14.49 2.98 7.85
C LEU A 704 -15.67 3.59 8.60
N SER A 705 -15.36 4.58 9.70
CA SER A 705 -16.35 5.48 10.32
C SER A 705 -16.06 6.95 9.96
N LEU A 706 -17.06 7.72 9.14
CA LEU A 706 -16.97 9.00 8.38
C LEU A 706 -16.55 10.14 9.31
N SER A 707 -16.44 10.00 10.76
CA SER A 707 -16.12 11.14 11.64
C SER A 707 -14.99 10.74 12.61
N ASP A 708 -14.42 9.28 12.09
CA ASP A 708 -13.55 8.79 13.16
C ASP A 708 -12.26 8.22 12.55
N SER A 709 -12.38 7.01 11.78
CA SER A 709 -11.10 6.43 11.32
C SER A 709 -11.39 5.24 10.40
N VAL A 710 -10.48 4.96 9.67
CA VAL A 710 -10.48 3.67 8.95
C VAL A 710 -9.62 2.68 9.72
N ARG A 711 -10.28 1.55 10.03
CA ARG A 711 -9.54 0.57 10.83
C ARG A 711 -9.36 -0.72 10.03
N LEU A 712 -8.15 -1.46 10.08
CA LEU A 712 -7.79 -2.66 9.31
C LEU A 712 -7.72 -3.87 10.24
N TRP A 713 -8.33 -4.76 9.76
CA TRP A 713 -8.56 -5.94 10.62
C TRP A 713 -8.10 -7.19 9.85
N ASP A 714 -7.48 -8.20 10.56
CA ASP A 714 -7.15 -9.45 9.89
C ASP A 714 -8.33 -10.43 10.00
N ARG A 715 -8.28 -11.65 9.71
CA ARG A 715 -9.46 -12.55 9.46
C ARG A 715 -9.95 -13.11 10.78
N THR A 716 -8.94 -12.75 11.85
CA THR A 716 -9.38 -13.31 13.16
C THR A 716 -10.10 -12.23 13.98
N GLY A 717 -10.20 -10.95 13.24
CA GLY A 717 -10.97 -9.91 13.97
C GLY A 717 -10.04 -9.03 14.82
N LYS A 718 -8.58 -9.39 14.61
CA LYS A 718 -7.58 -8.58 15.33
C LYS A 718 -7.23 -7.31 14.53
N GLN A 719 -7.42 -6.15 15.16
CA GLN A 719 -7.22 -4.83 14.54
C GLN A 719 -5.71 -4.58 14.29
N VAL A 720 -5.43 -4.61 12.98
CA VAL A 720 -4.06 -4.52 12.41
C VAL A 720 -3.61 -3.05 12.34
N ALA A 721 -4.57 -2.09 12.14
CA ALA A 721 -4.12 -0.70 12.08
C ALA A 721 -5.34 0.22 12.13
N ILE A 722 -5.04 1.52 12.87
CA ILE A 722 -6.10 2.56 12.86
C ILE A 722 -5.59 3.78 12.09
N LEU A 723 -6.40 4.00 11.00
CA LEU A 723 -6.07 5.20 10.17
C LEU A 723 -6.94 6.38 10.60
N GLU A 724 -6.14 7.29 11.57
CA GLU A 724 -6.85 8.40 12.25
C GLU A 724 -7.06 9.58 11.29
N GLY A 725 -8.39 9.88 11.05
CA GLY A 725 -8.73 10.98 10.12
C GLY A 725 -10.21 10.87 9.69
N HIS A 726 -10.81 12.09 9.24
CA HIS A 726 -12.21 12.10 8.76
C HIS A 726 -12.28 11.76 7.27
N TYR A 727 -12.63 10.40 7.00
CA TYR A 727 -12.55 9.89 5.62
C TYR A 727 -13.96 9.55 5.10
N TYR A 728 -14.16 9.90 3.80
CA TYR A 728 -15.50 9.79 3.21
C TYR A 728 -15.60 8.50 2.39
N ASP A 729 -14.39 7.79 1.88
CA ASP A 729 -14.40 6.56 1.08
C ASP A 729 -13.05 5.85 1.14
N THR A 730 -12.98 4.33 0.74
CA THR A 730 -11.73 3.58 0.82
C THR A 730 -11.80 2.37 -0.12
N THR A 731 -10.61 2.06 -0.86
CA THR A 731 -10.67 0.97 -1.83
C THR A 731 -9.27 0.37 -1.98
N PHE A 732 -9.06 -1.01 -2.23
CA PHE A 732 -7.82 -1.80 -2.37
C PHE A 732 -7.38 -1.86 -3.84
N SER A 733 -6.28 -1.82 -4.16
CA SER A 733 -5.76 -1.92 -5.54
C SER A 733 -5.98 -3.34 -6.09
N PRO A 734 -6.05 -3.45 -7.46
CA PRO A 734 -6.41 -4.75 -8.09
C PRO A 734 -5.46 -5.86 -7.70
N ASP A 735 -4.28 -5.47 -7.26
CA ASP A 735 -3.34 -6.55 -6.84
C ASP A 735 -3.41 -6.75 -5.34
N GLY A 736 -4.13 -5.94 -4.61
CA GLY A 736 -4.56 -6.25 -3.24
C GLY A 736 -3.46 -5.83 -2.22
N ARG A 737 -2.46 -5.10 -2.82
CA ARG A 737 -1.21 -4.90 -2.01
C ARG A 737 -1.25 -3.50 -1.39
N GLN A 738 -2.28 -2.68 -1.81
CA GLN A 738 -2.33 -1.29 -1.30
C GLN A 738 -3.77 -0.80 -1.27
N LEU A 739 -4.10 0.22 -0.32
CA LEU A 739 -5.48 0.66 -0.07
C LEU A 739 -5.54 2.18 -0.16
N ALA A 740 -6.47 2.67 -0.98
CA ALA A 740 -6.65 4.13 -1.20
C ALA A 740 -7.86 4.62 -0.41
N THR A 741 -7.70 5.73 0.43
CA THR A 741 -8.81 6.32 1.22
C THR A 741 -8.94 7.83 0.83
N ARG A 742 -10.26 8.26 0.83
CA ARG A 742 -10.58 9.66 0.47
C ARG A 742 -11.16 10.42 1.67
N GLY A 743 -10.54 11.51 1.80
CA GLY A 743 -10.82 12.24 3.07
C GLY A 743 -11.42 13.59 2.80
N ASP A 744 -12.23 14.48 3.99
CA ASP A 744 -13.03 15.71 3.85
C ASP A 744 -12.15 16.90 3.47
N ASP A 745 -10.84 16.54 3.25
CA ASP A 745 -9.91 17.66 2.99
C ASP A 745 -9.48 17.65 1.50
N GLY A 746 -10.31 16.68 0.72
CA GLY A 746 -10.15 16.81 -0.75
C GLY A 746 -8.88 16.08 -1.25
N THR A 747 -8.42 15.10 -0.38
CA THR A 747 -7.16 14.36 -0.59
C THR A 747 -7.42 12.86 -0.50
N ILE A 748 -7.01 12.27 -1.49
CA ILE A 748 -7.09 10.81 -1.54
C ILE A 748 -5.73 10.24 -1.07
N ARG A 749 -5.84 9.34 -0.22
CA ARG A 749 -4.60 8.82 0.45
C ARG A 749 -4.49 7.31 0.21
N LEU A 750 -3.32 6.74 -0.08
CA LEU A 750 -3.06 5.34 -0.42
C LEU A 750 -2.17 4.70 0.63
N TRP A 751 -2.68 3.75 1.10
CA TRP A 751 -2.13 3.18 2.36
C TRP A 751 -1.75 1.73 2.10
N LYS A 752 -0.48 1.28 2.67
CA LYS A 752 -0.03 -0.12 2.64
C LYS A 752 -0.86 -0.95 3.64
N ARG A 753 -0.77 -2.27 3.79
CA ARG A 753 -1.70 -3.10 4.55
C ARG A 753 -1.35 -3.08 6.03
N THR A 754 -0.10 -2.25 6.12
CA THR A 754 0.36 -2.16 7.52
C THR A 754 -0.14 -0.87 8.17
N GLY A 755 -0.93 -0.08 7.18
CA GLY A 755 -1.50 1.16 7.85
C GLY A 755 -0.60 2.36 7.65
N LYS A 756 0.67 2.01 6.79
CA LYS A 756 1.62 3.11 6.48
C LYS A 756 1.22 3.82 5.17
N GLN A 757 0.81 5.04 5.18
CA GLN A 757 0.38 5.88 4.03
C GLN A 757 1.52 6.14 3.06
N VAL A 758 1.32 5.55 1.81
CA VAL A 758 2.47 5.41 0.88
C VAL A 758 2.30 6.39 -0.29
N ALA A 759 0.90 7.07 -0.36
CA ALA A 759 0.72 8.11 -1.38
C ALA A 759 -0.54 8.92 -1.10
N GLU A 760 -0.39 10.27 -1.30
CA GLU A 760 -1.48 11.22 -1.04
C GLU A 760 -1.73 12.05 -2.32
N PHE A 761 -3.00 11.90 -2.89
CA PHE A 761 -3.46 12.42 -4.19
C PHE A 761 -4.23 13.74 -4.01
N LYS A 762 -3.26 15.02 -4.38
CA LYS A 762 -3.78 16.39 -4.08
C LYS A 762 -3.91 17.18 -5.38
N GLY A 763 -5.11 17.25 -5.86
CA GLY A 763 -5.28 17.82 -7.28
C GLY A 763 -6.74 18.21 -7.53
N HIS A 764 -7.72 17.90 -6.90
CA HIS A 764 -9.14 18.27 -6.94
C HIS A 764 -9.41 19.52 -6.08
N GLN A 765 -9.97 20.80 -6.71
CA GLN A 765 -10.25 22.12 -6.10
C GLN A 765 -11.62 22.14 -5.42
N GLY A 766 -12.20 20.99 -5.05
CA GLY A 766 -13.46 20.67 -4.34
C GLY A 766 -13.49 19.18 -3.98
N SER A 767 -14.46 18.79 -3.03
CA SER A 767 -14.57 17.39 -2.53
C SER A 767 -14.46 16.38 -3.66
N VAL A 768 -13.57 15.32 -3.58
CA VAL A 768 -13.38 14.20 -4.53
C VAL A 768 -14.51 13.19 -4.34
N ARG A 769 -15.29 13.12 -5.51
CA ARG A 769 -16.61 12.42 -5.38
C ARG A 769 -16.48 10.99 -5.95
N SER A 770 -15.28 10.65 -6.71
CA SER A 770 -15.18 9.28 -7.27
C SER A 770 -13.71 8.96 -7.55
N MET A 771 -13.27 7.62 -7.24
CA MET A 771 -11.86 7.15 -7.33
C MET A 771 -11.86 5.69 -7.78
N GLU A 772 -11.08 5.43 -9.02
CA GLU A 772 -11.08 4.08 -9.60
C GLU A 772 -9.67 3.76 -10.14
N PHE A 773 -9.12 2.48 -9.88
CA PHE A 773 -7.82 1.96 -10.37
C PHE A 773 -7.97 1.41 -11.79
N SER A 774 -7.08 1.60 -12.51
CA SER A 774 -7.09 0.95 -13.84
C SER A 774 -6.82 -0.55 -13.70
N PRO A 775 -7.32 -1.21 -14.75
CA PRO A 775 -7.29 -2.68 -14.61
C PRO A 775 -5.86 -3.22 -14.56
N ASP A 776 -5.01 -2.48 -15.09
CA ASP A 776 -3.61 -2.99 -15.00
C ASP A 776 -2.93 -2.48 -13.73
N GLY A 777 -3.69 -1.77 -12.97
CA GLY A 777 -3.26 -1.41 -11.60
C GLY A 777 -2.20 -0.30 -11.59
N ARG A 778 -2.18 0.29 -12.77
CA ARG A 778 -0.99 1.17 -12.95
C ARG A 778 -1.42 2.65 -12.89
N GLN A 779 -2.90 2.93 -12.75
CA GLN A 779 -3.38 4.33 -12.76
C GLN A 779 -4.70 4.41 -11.96
N LEU A 780 -4.88 5.40 -11.39
CA LEU A 780 -6.08 5.66 -10.60
C LEU A 780 -6.80 6.92 -11.11
N ALA A 781 -8.04 6.79 -11.49
CA ALA A 781 -8.94 7.84 -11.99
C ALA A 781 -9.81 8.40 -10.87
N THR A 782 -9.76 9.76 -10.76
CA THR A 782 -10.55 10.36 -9.67
C THR A 782 -11.34 11.58 -10.19
N GLY A 783 -12.47 11.62 -9.75
CA GLY A 783 -13.50 12.59 -10.18
C GLY A 783 -13.89 13.53 -9.05
N GLY A 784 -13.81 14.93 -9.31
CA GLY A 784 -13.99 15.86 -8.18
C GLY A 784 -15.01 16.95 -8.50
N ASP A 785 -15.74 17.73 -7.32
CA ASP A 785 -16.80 18.77 -7.43
C ASP A 785 -16.29 19.98 -8.22
N ASP A 786 -14.88 19.65 -8.63
CA ASP A 786 -14.27 20.77 -9.37
C ASP A 786 -14.41 20.55 -10.89
N GLY A 787 -15.18 19.52 -11.27
CA GLY A 787 -15.75 19.30 -12.66
C GLY A 787 -14.64 18.71 -13.56
N THR A 788 -13.64 17.95 -12.72
CA THR A 788 -12.52 17.33 -13.46
C THR A 788 -12.29 15.89 -13.03
N ILE A 789 -12.26 15.12 -14.04
CA ILE A 789 -11.77 13.75 -13.80
C ILE A 789 -10.28 13.68 -14.06
N ARG A 790 -9.73 13.29 -12.89
CA ARG A 790 -8.27 13.35 -12.92
C ARG A 790 -7.69 11.93 -12.83
N LEU A 791 -6.85 11.42 -13.86
CA LEU A 791 -6.17 10.10 -13.82
C LEU A 791 -4.76 10.24 -13.21
N TRP A 792 -4.70 9.49 -12.17
CA TRP A 792 -3.57 9.56 -11.24
C TRP A 792 -2.71 8.29 -11.34
N ASP A 793 -1.46 8.30 -11.57
CA ASP A 793 -0.62 7.09 -11.35
C ASP A 793 -0.46 6.81 -9.86
N LEU A 794 0.05 5.69 -9.34
CA LEU A 794 -0.22 5.13 -8.01
C LEU A 794 0.81 5.67 -7.00
N ILE A 795 1.77 6.61 -7.62
CA ILE A 795 2.65 7.25 -6.63
C ILE A 795 2.18 8.69 -6.37
N GLY A 796 0.77 9.04 -7.00
CA GLY A 796 0.17 10.29 -6.44
C GLY A 796 0.32 11.45 -7.42
N LYS A 797 0.97 10.93 -8.84
CA LYS A 797 1.20 11.92 -9.92
C LYS A 797 0.02 11.88 -10.91
N GLN A 798 -0.82 13.11 -11.06
CA GLN A 798 -2.00 13.22 -11.96
C GLN A 798 -1.54 13.16 -13.42
N VAL A 799 -1.74 11.90 -14.17
CA VAL A 799 -1.33 11.45 -15.53
C VAL A 799 -2.19 12.13 -16.59
N ALA A 800 -3.32 12.67 -16.21
CA ALA A 800 -4.20 13.31 -17.21
C ALA A 800 -5.43 13.88 -16.50
N GLU A 801 -5.61 15.21 -16.85
CA GLU A 801 -6.83 15.89 -16.33
C GLU A 801 -7.87 16.02 -17.46
N LEU A 802 -8.93 15.24 -17.36
CA LEU A 802 -10.00 15.17 -18.39
C LEU A 802 -10.98 16.33 -18.18
N LYS A 803 -10.55 17.58 -19.06
CA LYS A 803 -11.29 18.85 -18.90
C LYS A 803 -12.59 18.85 -19.70
N VAL A 804 -13.64 18.85 -19.03
CA VAL A 804 -15.00 18.84 -19.61
C VAL A 804 -15.61 20.24 -19.55
N PRO A 805 -16.42 20.74 -20.50
CA PRO A 805 -17.04 22.06 -20.50
C PRO A 805 -17.60 22.46 -19.15
N GLN A 806 -17.31 23.69 -18.76
CA GLN A 806 -17.67 24.31 -17.48
C GLN A 806 -19.16 24.14 -17.18
N GLY A 807 -19.53 23.29 -15.97
CA GLY A 807 -20.93 23.08 -15.52
C GLY A 807 -21.38 21.63 -15.78
N THR A 808 -20.25 20.62 -16.27
CA THR A 808 -20.53 19.19 -16.56
C THR A 808 -20.32 18.36 -15.29
N ILE A 809 -21.54 17.76 -14.92
CA ILE A 809 -21.50 16.84 -13.75
C ILE A 809 -21.48 15.40 -14.25
N PHE A 810 -20.31 14.58 -13.94
CA PHE A 810 -20.08 13.24 -14.48
C PHE A 810 -20.77 12.19 -13.57
N SER A 811 -21.52 11.33 -14.30
CA SER A 811 -22.30 10.35 -13.54
C SER A 811 -21.53 9.04 -13.41
N GLN A 812 -20.32 8.72 -14.14
CA GLN A 812 -19.57 7.42 -14.06
C GLN A 812 -18.29 7.50 -14.86
N ILE A 813 -17.06 6.95 -14.19
CA ILE A 813 -15.71 6.91 -14.80
C ILE A 813 -15.29 5.44 -14.88
N GLU A 814 -15.12 4.93 -16.39
CA GLU A 814 -14.78 3.50 -16.56
C GLU A 814 -13.58 3.37 -17.51
N PHE A 815 -12.56 2.61 -16.96
CA PHE A 815 -11.39 2.26 -17.78
C PHE A 815 -11.74 1.08 -18.71
N SER A 816 -11.20 1.17 -19.90
CA SER A 816 -11.30 -0.05 -20.76
C SER A 816 -10.39 -1.15 -20.24
N PRO A 817 -10.81 -2.32 -20.54
CA PRO A 817 -10.08 -3.48 -19.96
C PRO A 817 -8.65 -3.57 -20.49
N ASN A 818 -8.43 -3.03 -21.61
CA ASN A 818 -7.03 -3.05 -22.08
C ASN A 818 -6.26 -1.82 -21.57
N SER A 819 -6.92 -1.09 -20.71
CA SER A 819 -6.34 0.07 -19.97
C SER A 819 -5.86 1.16 -20.96
N GLN A 820 -6.63 1.24 -22.00
CA GLN A 820 -6.12 2.17 -23.00
C GLN A 820 -7.08 3.36 -23.18
N ARG A 821 -8.28 3.08 -22.42
CA ARG A 821 -9.27 4.17 -22.65
C ARG A 821 -10.13 4.35 -21.38
N VAL A 822 -10.64 5.60 -21.31
CA VAL A 822 -11.52 5.88 -20.16
C VAL A 822 -12.82 6.57 -20.66
N ALA A 823 -13.94 5.92 -20.30
CA ALA A 823 -15.24 6.41 -20.75
C ALA A 823 -15.94 7.16 -19.60
N THR A 824 -16.42 8.46 -20.01
CA THR A 824 -17.10 9.26 -19.00
C THR A 824 -18.45 9.72 -19.51
N GLY A 825 -19.42 9.54 -18.71
CA GLY A 825 -20.80 9.84 -19.05
C GLY A 825 -21.29 11.13 -18.35
N ASP A 826 -21.81 12.09 -19.07
CA ASP A 826 -22.19 13.42 -18.62
C ASP A 826 -23.60 13.37 -18.03
N PHE A 827 -23.72 14.00 -16.80
CA PHE A 827 -24.91 13.93 -15.93
C PHE A 827 -26.02 14.86 -16.45
N ILE A 828 -25.64 15.92 -17.25
CA ILE A 828 -26.63 16.99 -17.58
C ILE A 828 -27.00 16.90 -19.06
N ASP A 829 -26.06 16.23 -19.92
CA ASP A 829 -26.47 16.37 -21.34
C ASP A 829 -26.40 15.02 -22.08
N GLY A 830 -26.10 13.80 -21.24
CA GLY A 830 -26.31 12.44 -21.74
C GLY A 830 -25.22 12.03 -22.76
N THR A 831 -24.06 12.95 -22.59
CA THR A 831 -22.94 12.72 -23.52
C THR A 831 -21.87 11.86 -22.82
N ILE A 832 -21.63 10.61 -23.69
CA ILE A 832 -20.53 9.75 -23.22
C ILE A 832 -19.24 10.16 -23.97
N ARG A 833 -18.23 10.40 -23.11
CA ARG A 833 -16.95 10.80 -23.73
C ARG A 833 -15.89 9.73 -23.44
N LEU A 834 -15.16 9.22 -24.68
CA LEU A 834 -14.04 8.27 -24.55
C LEU A 834 -12.71 9.01 -24.63
N TRP A 835 -12.06 8.67 -23.64
CA TRP A 835 -10.81 9.42 -23.46
C TRP A 835 -9.62 8.45 -23.52
N ASP A 836 -8.55 8.79 -24.34
CA ASP A 836 -7.35 7.98 -24.20
C ASP A 836 -6.55 8.40 -22.96
N LEU A 837 -5.54 7.73 -22.50
CA LEU A 837 -4.95 7.79 -21.15
C LEU A 837 -4.03 9.02 -21.01
N LEU A 838 -3.99 9.86 -22.21
CA LEU A 838 -3.19 11.11 -22.12
C LEU A 838 -4.10 12.33 -22.00
N GLY A 839 -5.58 11.82 -21.86
CA GLY A 839 -6.44 12.96 -21.48
C GLY A 839 -7.06 13.62 -22.71
N LYS A 840 -6.73 12.77 -24.05
CA LYS A 840 -7.32 13.21 -25.35
C LYS A 840 -8.67 12.51 -25.57
N GLN A 841 -9.70 13.51 -25.62
CA GLN A 841 -11.04 12.97 -25.93
C GLN A 841 -11.09 12.40 -27.37
N VAL A 842 -11.08 10.92 -27.52
CA VAL A 842 -10.88 10.21 -28.78
C VAL A 842 -12.26 10.04 -29.47
N ALA A 843 -13.38 10.25 -28.56
CA ALA A 843 -14.67 10.13 -29.22
C ALA A 843 -15.77 10.69 -28.28
N GLU A 844 -16.71 11.49 -28.86
CA GLU A 844 -17.89 12.04 -28.17
C GLU A 844 -19.15 11.32 -28.63
N LEU A 845 -19.77 10.53 -27.75
CA LEU A 845 -20.87 9.62 -28.10
C LEU A 845 -22.22 10.26 -27.67
N LYS A 846 -22.97 11.02 -28.70
CA LYS A 846 -24.19 11.78 -28.44
C LYS A 846 -25.41 10.98 -28.86
N GLY A 847 -26.31 10.75 -27.93
CA GLY A 847 -27.47 9.92 -28.36
C GLY A 847 -28.42 9.69 -27.18
N HIS A 848 -28.03 9.92 -25.97
CA HIS A 848 -28.88 9.75 -24.78
C HIS A 848 -29.48 11.14 -24.40
N GLN A 849 -30.85 11.35 -24.08
CA GLN A 849 -31.66 12.57 -23.94
C GLN A 849 -31.70 12.97 -22.46
N GLY A 850 -30.73 12.27 -21.69
CA GLY A 850 -30.78 12.55 -20.23
C GLY A 850 -29.61 11.85 -19.53
N ARG A 851 -29.41 11.82 -18.28
CA ARG A 851 -28.27 11.37 -17.48
C ARG A 851 -27.84 9.97 -17.94
N VAL A 852 -26.56 9.86 -18.36
CA VAL A 852 -25.90 8.57 -18.68
C VAL A 852 -25.56 7.83 -17.39
N TRP A 853 -26.53 6.76 -17.30
CA TRP A 853 -26.48 6.13 -15.97
C TRP A 853 -25.65 4.84 -16.06
N ILE A 854 -25.20 4.25 -17.34
CA ILE A 854 -24.41 3.02 -17.46
C ILE A 854 -23.41 3.20 -18.60
N VAL A 855 -22.09 3.02 -18.25
CA VAL A 855 -20.99 3.01 -19.25
C VAL A 855 -20.10 1.79 -18.96
N ARG A 856 -20.15 0.69 -20.10
CA ARG A 856 -19.40 -0.55 -19.86
C ARG A 856 -18.67 -0.95 -21.14
N PHE A 857 -17.35 -1.17 -20.95
CA PHE A 857 -16.59 -1.73 -22.11
C PHE A 857 -16.73 -3.24 -22.15
N SER A 858 -16.67 -3.73 -23.46
CA SER A 858 -16.57 -5.20 -23.57
C SER A 858 -15.17 -5.66 -23.19
N PRO A 859 -15.07 -6.92 -22.78
CA PRO A 859 -13.79 -7.46 -22.27
C PRO A 859 -12.68 -7.37 -23.32
N ASP A 860 -13.05 -7.40 -24.59
CA ASP A 860 -11.96 -7.32 -25.61
C ASP A 860 -11.73 -5.84 -26.01
N SER A 861 -12.43 -5.00 -25.34
CA SER A 861 -12.24 -3.52 -25.47
C SER A 861 -12.70 -3.02 -26.84
N THR A 862 -13.42 -3.84 -27.55
CA THR A 862 -13.73 -3.43 -28.91
C THR A 862 -15.14 -2.79 -28.98
N ARG A 863 -15.83 -2.94 -27.70
CA ARG A 863 -17.18 -2.36 -27.72
C ARG A 863 -17.53 -1.70 -26.39
N LEU A 864 -18.49 -0.76 -26.53
CA LEU A 864 -18.93 -0.02 -25.33
C LEU A 864 -20.45 0.05 -25.27
N ALA A 865 -20.96 -0.36 -24.03
CA ALA A 865 -22.42 -0.26 -23.83
C ALA A 865 -22.76 0.90 -22.88
N THR A 866 -23.78 1.74 -23.40
CA THR A 866 -24.10 2.94 -22.58
C THR A 866 -25.61 3.06 -22.43
N GLY A 867 -25.92 3.41 -21.15
CA GLY A 867 -27.38 3.39 -20.80
C GLY A 867 -27.82 4.76 -20.21
N GLY A 868 -28.96 5.40 -20.60
CA GLY A 868 -29.46 6.73 -20.24
C GLY A 868 -30.67 6.59 -19.31
N GLU A 869 -30.82 7.35 -18.08
CA GLU A 869 -31.64 7.29 -16.87
C GLU A 869 -33.06 7.83 -17.14
N ASN A 870 -33.40 8.05 -18.60
CA ASN A 870 -34.77 8.55 -18.81
C ASN A 870 -35.18 8.41 -20.28
N ASP A 871 -34.11 7.61 -21.01
CA ASP A 871 -34.49 7.48 -22.44
C ASP A 871 -34.70 6.02 -22.79
N GLY A 872 -34.53 5.10 -21.63
CA GLY A 872 -35.03 3.70 -21.69
C GLY A 872 -34.23 2.89 -22.72
N THR A 873 -32.96 3.45 -23.13
CA THR A 873 -32.24 2.76 -24.22
C THR A 873 -30.79 2.49 -23.76
N ILE A 874 -30.33 1.16 -24.10
CA ILE A 874 -28.87 0.84 -24.05
C ILE A 874 -28.30 0.97 -25.47
N ARG A 875 -27.27 1.82 -25.44
CA ARG A 875 -26.65 2.00 -26.76
C ARG A 875 -25.28 1.32 -26.80
N LEU A 876 -25.08 0.46 -28.07
CA LEU A 876 -23.82 -0.25 -28.26
C LEU A 876 -22.95 0.53 -29.29
N TRP A 877 -21.70 0.73 -28.79
CA TRP A 877 -20.72 1.46 -29.61
C TRP A 877 -19.50 0.58 -29.89
N ASP A 878 -18.97 0.81 -31.16
CA ASP A 878 -17.69 0.08 -31.34
C ASP A 878 -16.54 0.85 -30.69
N GLY A 879 -15.33 0.29 -30.48
CA GLY A 879 -14.13 0.70 -29.72
C GLY A 879 -13.62 2.06 -30.11
N THR A 880 -14.17 2.65 -31.22
CA THR A 880 -13.69 3.97 -31.70
C THR A 880 -14.76 5.04 -31.42
N GLY A 881 -15.91 4.41 -30.83
CA GLY A 881 -16.93 5.41 -30.42
C GLY A 881 -18.01 5.60 -31.48
N GLN A 882 -18.01 4.63 -32.67
CA GLN A 882 -19.07 4.65 -33.70
C GLN A 882 -20.28 3.81 -33.23
N PRO A 883 -21.53 4.42 -33.38
CA PRO A 883 -22.72 3.71 -32.90
C PRO A 883 -22.96 2.40 -33.67
N ILE A 884 -23.08 1.29 -33.03
CA ILE A 884 -23.34 -0.05 -33.59
C ILE A 884 -24.85 -0.33 -33.55
N ALA A 885 -25.55 -0.07 -32.32
CA ALA A 885 -27.00 -0.36 -32.26
C ALA A 885 -27.65 0.32 -31.04
N VAL A 886 -28.81 0.75 -31.06
CA VAL A 886 -29.63 1.24 -29.93
C VAL A 886 -30.54 0.09 -29.46
N LEU A 887 -30.27 -0.44 -28.31
CA LEU A 887 -30.95 -1.65 -27.81
C LEU A 887 -32.20 -1.25 -27.02
N LYS A 888 -33.36 -1.17 -27.74
CA LYS A 888 -34.66 -0.70 -27.18
C LYS A 888 -35.48 -1.89 -26.71
N GLY A 889 -35.72 -1.79 -25.32
CA GLY A 889 -36.68 -2.75 -24.76
C GLY A 889 -38.04 -2.09 -24.57
N ASP A 890 -39.23 -2.70 -24.13
CA ASP A 890 -40.63 -2.26 -23.93
C ASP A 890 -40.71 -1.22 -22.80
N ARG A 891 -40.24 0.12 -22.87
CA ARG A 891 -40.50 1.42 -22.22
C ARG A 891 -40.00 1.43 -20.77
N ASN A 892 -38.69 0.54 -20.41
CA ASN A 892 -38.34 0.61 -18.97
C ASN A 892 -36.82 0.69 -18.83
N SER A 893 -36.34 1.38 -17.69
CA SER A 893 -34.99 1.80 -17.27
C SER A 893 -34.12 0.58 -16.94
N VAL A 894 -33.07 0.23 -17.82
CA VAL A 894 -32.01 -0.79 -17.69
C VAL A 894 -31.15 -0.51 -16.46
N ARG A 895 -31.18 -1.58 -15.53
CA ARG A 895 -30.57 -1.41 -14.19
C ARG A 895 -29.24 -2.15 -14.10
N ALA A 896 -29.05 -3.10 -15.14
CA ALA A 896 -27.75 -3.84 -15.12
C ALA A 896 -27.36 -4.27 -16.55
N VAL A 897 -26.02 -4.04 -16.84
CA VAL A 897 -25.50 -4.39 -18.17
C VAL A 897 -24.13 -5.06 -17.98
N THR A 898 -24.07 -6.31 -18.78
CA THR A 898 -22.72 -6.95 -18.68
C THR A 898 -22.42 -7.69 -20.03
N PHE A 899 -21.15 -7.54 -20.42
CA PHE A 899 -20.68 -8.31 -21.61
C PHE A 899 -20.25 -9.71 -21.16
N SER A 900 -20.50 -10.69 -22.16
CA SER A 900 -19.90 -12.01 -21.89
C SER A 900 -18.37 -11.95 -22.03
N PRO A 901 -17.64 -12.90 -21.36
CA PRO A 901 -16.17 -12.88 -21.31
C PRO A 901 -15.56 -13.00 -22.72
N ASP A 902 -16.35 -13.64 -23.61
CA ASP A 902 -15.77 -13.73 -24.99
C ASP A 902 -16.24 -12.55 -25.85
N SER A 903 -17.00 -11.66 -25.23
CA SER A 903 -17.39 -10.37 -25.83
C SER A 903 -18.39 -10.56 -26.98
N THR A 904 -19.06 -11.73 -26.99
CA THR A 904 -19.94 -11.99 -28.14
C THR A 904 -21.40 -11.76 -27.77
N GLN A 905 -21.65 -11.58 -26.38
CA GLN A 905 -23.06 -11.35 -25.99
C GLN A 905 -23.11 -10.26 -24.91
N LEU A 906 -24.21 -9.55 -24.84
CA LEU A 906 -24.48 -8.52 -23.82
C LEU A 906 -25.79 -8.83 -23.11
N ALA A 907 -25.65 -8.82 -21.78
CA ALA A 907 -26.89 -9.09 -21.00
C ALA A 907 -27.35 -7.83 -20.27
N THR A 908 -28.69 -7.61 -20.27
CA THR A 908 -29.20 -6.40 -19.63
C THR A 908 -30.37 -6.76 -18.70
N GLY A 909 -30.27 -6.20 -17.59
CA GLY A 909 -31.33 -6.39 -16.59
C GLY A 909 -32.23 -5.17 -16.46
N ASN A 910 -33.48 -5.48 -16.40
CA ASN A 910 -34.42 -4.36 -16.64
C ASN A 910 -35.32 -4.17 -15.40
N GLU A 911 -35.80 -2.93 -15.29
CA GLU A 911 -36.67 -2.48 -14.09
C GLU A 911 -37.96 -3.31 -14.08
N ASP A 912 -38.22 -4.07 -15.28
CA ASP A 912 -39.50 -4.81 -15.35
C ASP A 912 -39.25 -6.30 -15.03
N GLY A 913 -37.91 -6.45 -14.63
CA GLY A 913 -37.70 -7.81 -14.07
C GLY A 913 -37.21 -8.77 -15.14
N THR A 914 -37.17 -8.31 -16.47
CA THR A 914 -36.64 -9.16 -17.53
C THR A 914 -35.15 -8.91 -17.75
N VAL A 915 -34.44 -10.09 -18.06
CA VAL A 915 -33.02 -10.02 -18.52
C VAL A 915 -32.99 -10.28 -20.04
N ARG A 916 -32.32 -9.40 -20.73
CA ARG A 916 -32.25 -9.58 -22.20
C ARG A 916 -30.79 -9.83 -22.60
N LEU A 917 -30.68 -10.93 -23.66
CA LEU A 917 -29.35 -11.18 -24.25
C LEU A 917 -29.29 -10.64 -25.68
N TRP A 918 -28.20 -10.00 -25.84
CA TRP A 918 -28.03 -9.36 -27.16
C TRP A 918 -26.74 -9.87 -27.80
N ASP A 919 -26.87 -9.99 -29.24
CA ASP A 919 -25.62 -10.41 -29.92
C ASP A 919 -24.74 -9.18 -30.22
N ARG A 920 -23.54 -9.29 -30.91
CA ARG A 920 -22.46 -8.28 -31.00
C ARG A 920 -22.90 -7.09 -31.87
N VAL A 921 -24.02 -7.30 -32.57
CA VAL A 921 -24.41 -6.17 -33.47
C VAL A 921 -25.69 -5.53 -32.94
N GLY A 922 -26.03 -6.12 -31.56
CA GLY A 922 -27.12 -5.37 -30.88
C GLY A 922 -28.50 -5.94 -31.23
N GLN A 923 -28.55 -7.29 -31.91
CA GLN A 923 -29.83 -7.98 -32.14
C GLN A 923 -30.20 -8.84 -30.92
N PRO A 924 -31.52 -8.67 -30.50
CA PRO A 924 -31.94 -9.44 -29.31
C PRO A 924 -31.88 -10.94 -29.55
N ILE A 925 -31.14 -11.70 -28.78
CA ILE A 925 -31.00 -13.17 -28.88
C ILE A 925 -32.16 -13.83 -28.10
N VAL A 926 -32.43 -13.26 -26.77
CA VAL A 926 -33.57 -13.88 -26.03
C VAL A 926 -33.95 -12.94 -24.88
N VAL A 927 -35.21 -12.82 -24.41
CA VAL A 927 -35.72 -12.08 -23.25
C VAL A 927 -36.05 -13.08 -22.13
N LEU A 928 -35.32 -13.04 -21.19
CA LEU A 928 -35.40 -14.03 -20.06
C LEU A 928 -36.28 -13.48 -18.94
N LYS A 929 -37.47 -14.07 -18.62
CA LYS A 929 -38.51 -13.67 -17.68
C LYS A 929 -38.45 -14.58 -16.43
N GLY A 930 -38.26 -14.02 -15.25
CA GLY A 930 -38.09 -14.93 -14.07
C GLY A 930 -37.93 -14.08 -12.81
N HIS A 931 -37.46 -12.79 -12.77
CA HIS A 931 -37.33 -11.87 -11.61
C HIS A 931 -38.60 -11.02 -11.46
N GLN A 932 -39.09 -10.89 -10.17
CA GLN A 932 -40.43 -10.35 -9.86
C GLN A 932 -40.35 -8.83 -9.62
N SER A 933 -38.82 -8.37 -9.67
CA SER A 933 -38.61 -6.95 -9.52
C SER A 933 -37.27 -6.55 -10.13
N GLU A 934 -36.90 -5.35 -10.13
CA GLU A 934 -35.69 -4.84 -10.83
C GLU A 934 -34.51 -5.77 -10.68
N VAL A 935 -34.11 -6.16 -11.88
CA VAL A 935 -32.84 -6.91 -11.90
C VAL A 935 -31.66 -5.95 -11.75
N TYR A 936 -30.99 -6.05 -10.33
CA TYR A 936 -29.95 -5.06 -9.92
C TYR A 936 -28.57 -5.53 -10.31
N ALA A 937 -28.40 -6.94 -10.78
CA ALA A 937 -27.01 -7.40 -11.06
C ALA A 937 -27.07 -8.56 -12.09
N VAL A 938 -26.25 -8.38 -13.09
CA VAL A 938 -26.03 -9.46 -14.11
C VAL A 938 -24.52 -9.64 -14.30
N THR A 939 -24.11 -11.06 -14.27
CA THR A 939 -22.64 -11.29 -14.47
C THR A 939 -22.44 -12.65 -15.15
N PHE A 940 -21.49 -12.63 -16.12
CA PHE A 940 -21.15 -13.91 -16.78
C PHE A 940 -20.06 -14.62 -15.99
N SER A 941 -20.14 -16.02 -16.15
CA SER A 941 -19.02 -16.78 -15.59
C SER A 941 -17.78 -16.61 -16.46
N PRO A 942 -16.51 -16.72 -15.84
CA PRO A 942 -15.26 -16.47 -16.57
C PRO A 942 -15.07 -17.45 -17.74
N ASP A 943 -15.69 -18.70 -17.56
CA ASP A 943 -15.54 -19.64 -18.69
C ASP A 943 -16.61 -19.38 -19.76
N GLY A 944 -17.56 -18.40 -19.49
CA GLY A 944 -18.48 -17.88 -20.55
C GLY A 944 -19.66 -18.83 -20.79
N THR A 945 -19.72 -19.86 -19.93
CA THR A 945 -20.72 -20.91 -20.27
C THR A 945 -22.05 -20.61 -19.56
N GLN A 946 -22.02 -19.65 -18.49
CA GLN A 946 -23.26 -19.35 -17.75
C GLN A 946 -23.23 -17.88 -17.28
N PHE A 947 -24.39 -17.35 -16.76
CA PHE A 947 -24.38 -16.00 -16.18
C PHE A 947 -25.46 -15.92 -15.08
N ALA A 948 -25.15 -15.01 -14.13
CA ALA A 948 -26.02 -14.96 -12.97
C ALA A 948 -26.65 -13.59 -12.79
N THR A 949 -27.87 -13.62 -12.17
CA THR A 949 -28.58 -12.34 -12.06
C THR A 949 -29.19 -12.21 -10.67
N GLY A 950 -29.05 -10.95 -10.29
CA GLY A 950 -29.51 -10.66 -8.92
C GLY A 950 -30.57 -9.54 -8.88
N GLY A 951 -31.57 -9.77 -8.33
CA GLY A 951 -32.75 -8.92 -8.50
C GLY A 951 -33.24 -8.31 -7.17
N LYS A 952 -33.94 -7.21 -7.31
CA LYS A 952 -34.47 -6.47 -6.13
C LYS A 952 -35.40 -7.38 -5.30
N ASP A 953 -35.54 -8.52 -6.04
CA ASP A 953 -36.49 -9.45 -5.41
C ASP A 953 -35.71 -10.44 -4.53
N GLY A 954 -34.37 -9.99 -4.46
CA GLY A 954 -33.59 -10.65 -3.43
C GLY A 954 -33.15 -12.07 -3.87
N THR A 955 -33.41 -12.53 -5.24
CA THR A 955 -33.00 -13.84 -5.77
C THR A 955 -31.88 -13.66 -6.78
N VAL A 956 -30.86 -14.69 -6.59
CA VAL A 956 -29.81 -14.81 -7.64
C VAL A 956 -30.19 -15.98 -8.56
N ARG A 957 -30.26 -15.68 -9.82
CA ARG A 957 -30.61 -16.74 -10.77
C ARG A 957 -29.41 -16.99 -11.70
N LEU A 958 -29.18 -18.42 -11.98
CA LEU A 958 -28.10 -18.86 -12.91
C LEU A 958 -28.71 -19.34 -14.22
N TRP A 959 -28.19 -18.82 -15.22
CA TRP A 959 -28.67 -19.10 -16.58
C TRP A 959 -27.53 -19.66 -17.42
N ASP A 960 -27.94 -20.62 -18.33
CA ASP A 960 -26.87 -20.99 -19.28
C ASP A 960 -26.74 -19.94 -20.39
N ARG A 961 -25.82 -20.07 -21.37
CA ARG A 961 -25.39 -18.98 -22.28
C ARG A 961 -26.45 -18.74 -23.36
N THR A 962 -27.49 -19.66 -23.38
CA THR A 962 -28.56 -19.47 -24.38
C THR A 962 -29.79 -18.85 -23.73
N GLY A 963 -29.59 -18.67 -22.33
CA GLY A 963 -30.68 -17.94 -21.66
C GLY A 963 -31.68 -18.91 -21.00
N GLN A 964 -31.27 -20.31 -20.95
CA GLN A 964 -32.11 -21.28 -20.24
C GLN A 964 -31.80 -21.25 -18.73
N PRO A 965 -32.85 -21.15 -18.01
CA PRO A 965 -32.63 -21.07 -16.55
C PRO A 965 -32.02 -22.37 -16.01
N ILE A 966 -30.95 -22.33 -15.15
CA ILE A 966 -30.19 -23.48 -14.61
C ILE A 966 -30.53 -23.63 -13.13
N ALA A 967 -30.62 -22.30 -12.38
CA ALA A 967 -30.89 -22.50 -10.95
C ALA A 967 -31.26 -21.14 -10.31
N LYS A 968 -31.98 -21.09 -9.23
CA LYS A 968 -32.42 -19.90 -8.49
C LYS A 968 -31.97 -19.99 -7.03
N PHE A 969 -31.28 -19.03 -6.64
CA PHE A 969 -30.57 -19.06 -5.35
C PHE A 969 -31.14 -18.00 -4.41
N LYS A 970 -31.68 -18.35 -3.27
CA LYS A 970 -32.37 -17.53 -2.27
C LYS A 970 -31.62 -17.48 -0.95
N GLY A 971 -31.35 -16.32 -0.44
CA GLY A 971 -30.47 -16.37 0.77
C GLY A 971 -30.04 -14.99 1.19
N HIS A 972 -30.49 -13.75 0.21
CA HIS A 972 -30.18 -12.34 0.53
C HIS A 972 -31.44 -11.57 0.95
N ASP A 973 -31.46 -10.77 2.22
CA ASP A 973 -32.58 -10.14 2.98
C ASP A 973 -32.84 -8.71 2.49
N GLY A 974 -32.13 -8.35 1.28
CA GLY A 974 -32.24 -7.07 0.57
C GLY A 974 -31.71 -7.21 -0.87
N GLY A 975 -32.12 -6.25 -1.67
CA GLY A 975 -31.68 -6.25 -3.08
C GLY A 975 -30.23 -6.70 -3.24
N VAL A 976 -30.17 -7.97 -4.02
CA VAL A 976 -28.82 -8.47 -4.37
C VAL A 976 -28.18 -7.49 -5.35
N TYR A 977 -27.03 -6.66 -4.59
CA TYR A 977 -26.50 -5.48 -5.27
C TYR A 977 -25.25 -5.88 -6.06
N GLY A 978 -24.77 -7.26 -5.98
CA GLY A 978 -23.53 -7.63 -6.71
C GLY A 978 -23.36 -9.15 -6.70
N VAL A 979 -23.02 -9.68 -7.93
CA VAL A 979 -22.69 -11.10 -8.13
C VAL A 979 -21.38 -11.20 -8.90
N MET A 980 -20.37 -12.23 -8.29
CA MET A 980 -19.08 -12.33 -9.00
C MET A 980 -18.60 -13.79 -9.00
N PHE A 981 -18.17 -14.22 -10.19
CA PHE A 981 -17.68 -15.61 -10.31
C PHE A 981 -16.20 -15.66 -9.93
N SER A 982 -15.83 -16.88 -9.36
CA SER A 982 -14.39 -17.13 -9.20
C SER A 982 -13.71 -17.32 -10.56
N PRO A 983 -12.20 -17.08 -10.65
CA PRO A 983 -11.47 -17.08 -11.93
C PRO A 983 -11.50 -18.48 -12.59
N ASP A 984 -11.74 -19.50 -11.69
CA ASP A 984 -11.83 -20.84 -12.34
C ASP A 984 -13.28 -21.20 -12.64
N SER A 985 -14.25 -20.33 -12.35
CA SER A 985 -15.68 -20.40 -12.76
C SER A 985 -16.41 -21.50 -12.00
N THR A 986 -15.80 -21.90 -10.92
CA THR A 986 -16.41 -23.08 -10.26
C THR A 986 -17.26 -22.62 -9.07
N GLN A 987 -17.14 -21.20 -8.77
CA GLN A 987 -17.92 -20.68 -7.63
C GLN A 987 -18.24 -19.19 -7.86
N PHE A 988 -19.18 -18.57 -7.15
CA PHE A 988 -19.38 -17.11 -7.32
C PHE A 988 -19.85 -16.50 -5.98
N ALA A 989 -19.48 -15.17 -5.85
CA ALA A 989 -19.60 -14.47 -4.55
C ALA A 989 -20.67 -13.35 -4.70
N THR A 990 -21.48 -13.23 -3.66
CA THR A 990 -22.58 -12.31 -3.79
C THR A 990 -22.64 -11.45 -2.49
N HIS A 991 -22.98 -10.11 -2.93
CA HIS A 991 -22.96 -9.24 -1.71
C HIS A 991 -24.15 -8.28 -1.74
N SER A 992 -24.48 -8.02 -0.55
CA SER A 992 -25.78 -7.32 -0.39
C SER A 992 -25.64 -6.22 0.67
N SER A 993 -26.49 -5.33 0.84
CA SER A 993 -26.48 -4.07 1.64
C SER A 993 -26.35 -4.38 3.13
N GLY A 994 -25.95 -5.77 3.16
CA GLY A 994 -25.97 -6.22 4.57
C GLY A 994 -24.55 -6.67 5.01
N GLY A 995 -23.46 -6.27 4.23
CA GLY A 995 -22.05 -6.32 4.72
C GLY A 995 -21.52 -7.77 4.78
N ILE A 996 -22.41 -8.81 4.07
CA ILE A 996 -22.01 -10.22 3.99
C ILE A 996 -21.83 -10.63 2.52
N VAL A 997 -20.44 -11.11 2.44
CA VAL A 997 -20.09 -11.67 1.12
C VAL A 997 -20.22 -13.21 1.18
N ARG A 998 -21.15 -13.74 0.18
CA ARG A 998 -21.35 -15.20 0.15
C ARG A 998 -20.69 -15.78 -1.09
N LEU A 999 -20.05 -17.21 -0.74
CA LEU A 999 -19.46 -17.95 -1.86
C LEU A 999 -20.34 -19.18 -2.18
N TRP A 1000 -20.75 -19.19 -3.39
CA TRP A 1000 -21.64 -20.28 -3.89
C TRP A 1000 -20.94 -21.12 -4.93
N ASP A 1001 -21.22 -22.56 -4.82
CA ASP A 1001 -20.75 -23.35 -5.96
C ASP A 1001 -21.82 -23.42 -7.05
N ARG A 1002 -21.72 -24.07 -8.20
CA ARG A 1002 -22.52 -23.90 -9.43
C ARG A 1002 -23.80 -24.74 -9.35
N THR A 1003 -23.80 -25.56 -8.14
CA THR A 1003 -25.00 -26.42 -8.00
C THR A 1003 -26.02 -25.75 -7.06
N GLY A 1004 -25.37 -24.38 -6.52
CA GLY A 1004 -26.38 -23.66 -5.71
C GLY A 1004 -26.17 -23.90 -4.23
N LYS A 1005 -24.92 -24.73 -3.94
CA LYS A 1005 -24.54 -25.00 -2.54
C LYS A 1005 -23.61 -23.90 -2.01
N GLN A 1006 -24.06 -23.29 -1.13
CA GLN A 1006 -23.25 -22.23 -0.50
C GLN A 1006 -22.00 -22.84 0.17
N VAL A 1007 -20.80 -22.53 -0.34
CA VAL A 1007 -19.46 -23.13 -0.07
C VAL A 1007 -18.85 -22.39 1.13
N ALA A 1008 -19.22 -20.89 1.32
CA ALA A 1008 -18.59 -20.24 2.48
C ALA A 1008 -19.18 -18.83 2.64
N GLU A 1009 -19.11 -18.29 3.78
CA GLU A 1009 -19.63 -16.98 4.17
C GLU A 1009 -18.50 -16.15 4.81
N LEU A 1010 -18.16 -15.16 4.19
CA LEU A 1010 -16.96 -14.31 4.54
C LEU A 1010 -17.40 -13.18 5.46
N LYS A 1011 -17.08 -13.41 6.90
CA LYS A 1011 -17.59 -12.56 7.98
C LYS A 1011 -16.46 -11.85 8.71
N GLY A 1012 -16.47 -10.69 8.58
CA GLY A 1012 -15.26 -10.03 9.14
C GLY A 1012 -15.25 -8.55 8.86
N HIS A 1013 -16.38 -7.85 7.81
CA HIS A 1013 -16.48 -6.43 7.45
C HIS A 1013 -17.57 -5.73 8.25
N GLN A 1014 -17.19 -4.49 8.98
CA GLN A 1014 -17.91 -3.76 10.05
C GLN A 1014 -18.69 -2.58 9.49
N GLY A 1015 -18.79 -2.53 8.15
CA GLY A 1015 -19.50 -1.51 7.33
C GLY A 1015 -19.73 -2.06 5.91
N GLU A 1016 -20.71 -1.39 5.20
CA GLU A 1016 -21.04 -1.81 3.80
C GLU A 1016 -19.74 -2.19 3.07
N VAL A 1017 -19.76 -3.66 2.80
CA VAL A 1017 -18.67 -4.09 1.89
C VAL A 1017 -18.90 -3.48 0.50
N TYR A 1018 -17.82 -2.48 0.37
CA TYR A 1018 -17.94 -1.65 -0.86
C TYR A 1018 -17.11 -2.27 -1.99
N ALA A 1019 -16.17 -3.28 -1.71
CA ALA A 1019 -15.30 -3.81 -2.79
C ALA A 1019 -14.87 -5.24 -2.42
N VAL A 1020 -15.33 -6.13 -3.48
CA VAL A 1020 -14.94 -7.55 -3.34
C VAL A 1020 -14.28 -8.00 -4.65
N THR A 1021 -12.92 -8.76 -4.31
CA THR A 1021 -12.24 -9.21 -5.56
C THR A 1021 -11.47 -10.50 -5.28
N PHE A 1022 -11.63 -11.52 -6.31
CA PHE A 1022 -10.79 -12.73 -6.21
C PHE A 1022 -9.36 -12.41 -6.63
N SER A 1023 -8.32 -13.22 -5.91
CA SER A 1023 -6.96 -13.17 -6.46
C SER A 1023 -6.89 -13.88 -7.82
N PRO A 1024 -5.78 -13.43 -8.70
CA PRO A 1024 -5.72 -13.92 -10.10
C PRO A 1024 -5.58 -15.45 -10.17
N ASP A 1025 -5.05 -15.99 -9.04
CA ASP A 1025 -4.94 -17.48 -9.12
C ASP A 1025 -6.17 -18.13 -8.46
N GLY A 1026 -7.14 -17.25 -7.95
CA GLY A 1026 -8.48 -17.77 -7.59
C GLY A 1026 -8.46 -18.44 -6.21
N THR A 1027 -7.33 -18.28 -5.55
CA THR A 1027 -7.15 -19.10 -4.33
C THR A 1027 -7.46 -18.24 -3.09
N GLN A 1028 -7.72 -16.90 -3.50
CA GLN A 1028 -7.91 -16.03 -2.32
C GLN A 1028 -8.84 -14.86 -2.68
N LEU A 1029 -9.42 -14.20 -1.74
CA LEU A 1029 -10.36 -13.08 -1.97
C LEU A 1029 -9.98 -11.90 -1.06
N ALA A 1030 -10.05 -10.66 -1.76
CA ALA A 1030 -9.71 -9.45 -1.01
C ALA A 1030 -10.92 -8.50 -0.91
N THR A 1031 -11.10 -8.08 0.27
CA THR A 1031 -12.33 -7.25 0.51
C THR A 1031 -11.94 -5.97 1.27
N GLY A 1032 -12.64 -4.89 0.80
CA GLY A 1032 -12.35 -3.56 1.32
C GLY A 1032 -13.64 -2.85 1.84
N ASP A 1033 -13.52 -2.35 2.95
CA ASP A 1033 -14.81 -2.00 3.55
C ASP A 1033 -14.77 -0.56 4.06
N GLU A 1034 -15.87 -0.01 4.55
CA GLU A 1034 -16.25 1.40 4.81
C GLU A 1034 -15.38 1.99 5.91
N ASP A 1035 -14.47 1.01 6.33
CA ASP A 1035 -13.69 1.52 7.50
C ASP A 1035 -12.20 1.48 7.16
N GLY A 1036 -11.76 1.39 6.08
CA GLY A 1036 -10.42 1.64 5.52
C GLY A 1036 -9.51 0.41 5.71
N THR A 1037 -10.26 -0.87 5.91
CA THR A 1037 -9.53 -2.15 6.14
C THR A 1037 -9.74 -3.09 4.92
N ILE A 1038 -8.33 -3.48 4.48
CA ILE A 1038 -8.32 -4.44 3.38
C ILE A 1038 -7.99 -5.82 3.93
N ARG A 1039 -9.00 -6.77 3.50
CA ARG A 1039 -8.74 -8.14 4.00
C ARG A 1039 -8.62 -9.13 2.85
N LEU A 1040 -7.52 -10.25 3.18
CA LEU A 1040 -7.32 -11.32 2.19
C LEU A 1040 -7.77 -12.67 2.77
N TRP A 1041 -8.70 -13.28 1.95
CA TRP A 1041 -9.35 -14.53 2.39
C TRP A 1041 -8.97 -15.66 1.43
N ASP A 1042 -8.80 -16.99 2.15
CA ASP A 1042 -8.65 -18.11 1.21
C ASP A 1042 -10.03 -18.73 0.91
N ARG A 1043 -10.38 -19.86 0.17
CA ARG A 1043 -11.61 -20.31 -0.53
C ARG A 1043 -12.48 -21.12 0.43
N THR A 1044 -11.75 -21.24 1.73
CA THR A 1044 -12.53 -22.01 2.73
C THR A 1044 -13.18 -21.04 3.73
N GLY A 1045 -12.69 -19.54 3.27
CA GLY A 1045 -13.40 -18.52 4.12
C GLY A 1045 -12.56 -18.12 5.30
N LYS A 1046 -11.13 -18.79 5.36
CA LYS A 1046 -10.14 -18.46 6.40
C LYS A 1046 -9.37 -17.18 6.03
N GLN A 1047 -9.40 -16.26 6.90
CA GLN A 1047 -8.69 -14.99 6.60
C GLN A 1047 -7.18 -15.18 6.72
N VAL A 1048 -6.29 -14.91 5.55
CA VAL A 1048 -4.88 -15.20 5.31
C VAL A 1048 -4.03 -13.97 5.65
N ALA A 1049 -4.53 -12.66 5.65
CA ALA A 1049 -3.70 -11.46 5.88
C ALA A 1049 -4.59 -10.21 5.96
N GLU A 1050 -4.10 -9.22 6.65
CA GLU A 1050 -4.83 -7.94 6.90
C GLU A 1050 -3.91 -6.75 6.71
N PHE A 1051 -4.19 -5.78 5.90
CA PHE A 1051 -3.39 -4.65 5.46
C PHE A 1051 -4.01 -3.36 6.01
N LYS A 1052 -3.10 -2.52 6.98
CA LYS A 1052 -3.60 -1.32 7.70
C LYS A 1052 -2.73 -0.12 7.36
N GLY A 1053 -3.17 0.83 6.77
CA GLY A 1053 -2.35 1.95 6.21
C GLY A 1053 -3.26 3.05 5.67
N HIS A 1054 -4.89 2.89 5.32
CA HIS A 1054 -5.87 3.89 4.77
C HIS A 1054 -6.70 4.50 5.88
N GLN A 1055 -6.88 6.01 6.14
CA GLN A 1055 -7.39 6.86 7.22
C GLN A 1055 -8.88 7.18 6.98
N GLY A 1056 -9.69 5.81 6.32
CA GLY A 1056 -11.12 6.02 5.99
C GLY A 1056 -11.58 5.00 4.90
N ARG A 1057 -13.04 5.11 4.48
CA ARG A 1057 -13.65 4.11 3.58
C ARG A 1057 -12.69 3.67 2.49
N VAL A 1058 -12.40 2.26 2.44
CA VAL A 1058 -11.69 1.66 1.28
C VAL A 1058 -12.68 1.24 0.19
N TYR A 1059 -12.78 2.16 -0.77
CA TYR A 1059 -13.78 2.17 -1.83
C TYR A 1059 -13.45 1.14 -2.91
N ALA A 1060 -12.14 0.68 -3.05
CA ALA A 1060 -11.73 -0.21 -4.14
C ALA A 1060 -10.48 -0.99 -3.74
N VAL A 1061 -10.59 -2.29 -4.14
CA VAL A 1061 -9.45 -3.18 -3.82
C VAL A 1061 -9.17 -4.06 -5.04
N THR A 1062 -7.63 -4.06 -5.33
CA THR A 1062 -7.35 -4.88 -6.55
C THR A 1062 -5.94 -5.50 -6.40
N PHE A 1063 -5.89 -6.86 -6.89
CA PHE A 1063 -4.58 -7.55 -6.91
C PHE A 1063 -3.77 -7.15 -8.15
N SER A 1064 -2.26 -7.10 -7.89
CA SER A 1064 -1.43 -6.99 -9.10
C SER A 1064 -1.53 -8.29 -9.91
N PRO A 1065 -1.27 -8.24 -11.19
CA PRO A 1065 -1.49 -9.37 -12.13
C PRO A 1065 -0.74 -10.63 -11.69
N ASP A 1066 0.38 -10.38 -10.97
CA ASP A 1066 1.13 -11.60 -10.55
C ASP A 1066 0.76 -11.99 -9.12
N GLY A 1067 -0.20 -11.14 -8.49
CA GLY A 1067 -0.79 -11.60 -7.21
C GLY A 1067 0.15 -11.30 -6.04
N ALA A 1068 1.29 -10.64 -6.35
CA ALA A 1068 2.38 -10.49 -5.35
C ALA A 1068 2.22 -9.18 -4.58
N GLN A 1069 1.20 -8.35 -5.16
CA GLN A 1069 1.11 -7.03 -4.48
C GLN A 1069 -0.33 -6.51 -4.56
N LEU A 1070 -0.71 -5.61 -3.86
CA LEU A 1070 -2.09 -5.17 -3.72
C LEU A 1070 -2.14 -3.64 -3.64
N ALA A 1071 -3.09 -3.08 -4.58
CA ALA A 1071 -3.26 -1.61 -4.59
C ALA A 1071 -4.64 -1.23 -4.02
N THR A 1072 -4.60 -0.44 -3.13
CA THR A 1072 -5.85 -0.15 -2.40
C THR A 1072 -6.02 1.37 -2.27
N SER A 1073 -7.44 1.73 -2.55
CA SER A 1073 -7.73 3.16 -2.57
C SER A 1073 -8.82 3.53 -1.54
N GLY A 1074 -8.44 4.23 -0.61
CA GLY A 1074 -9.28 4.63 0.51
C GLY A 1074 -9.26 6.14 0.78
N VAL A 1075 -9.92 6.86 1.61
CA VAL A 1075 -10.28 8.25 1.93
C VAL A 1075 -8.99 9.08 2.10
N ASP A 1076 -7.74 8.46 2.37
CA ASP A 1076 -6.47 9.12 2.78
C ASP A 1076 -5.39 8.86 1.71
N GLY A 1077 -5.60 8.70 0.49
CA GLY A 1077 -4.66 8.64 -0.69
C GLY A 1077 -4.32 7.18 -0.99
N THR A 1078 -3.61 6.78 -2.07
CA THR A 1078 -3.40 5.46 -2.70
C THR A 1078 -2.11 4.82 -2.18
N ARG A 1079 -2.36 3.55 -1.76
CA ARG A 1079 -1.19 2.86 -1.23
C ARG A 1079 -0.97 1.53 -1.96
N ILE A 1080 0.63 1.21 -2.09
CA ILE A 1080 1.00 -0.10 -2.75
C ILE A 1080 1.66 -0.96 -1.67
N TRP A 1081 0.95 -2.30 -1.67
CA TRP A 1081 1.42 -3.24 -0.62
C TRP A 1081 1.96 -4.50 -1.28
N ASP A 1082 3.14 -5.12 -0.44
CA ASP A 1082 3.54 -6.44 -0.99
C ASP A 1082 2.77 -7.55 -0.26
N SER A 1083 2.93 -8.90 -0.53
CA SER A 1083 2.07 -10.07 -0.25
C SER A 1083 2.18 -10.46 1.23
N MET A 1084 3.21 -9.59 1.97
CA MET A 1084 3.44 -9.93 3.39
C MET A 1084 2.99 -8.77 4.28
N GLY A 1085 2.31 -7.74 3.39
CA GLY A 1085 1.60 -6.78 4.28
C GLY A 1085 2.49 -5.56 4.57
N ARG A 1086 3.85 -5.54 3.85
CA ARG A 1086 4.79 -4.39 3.96
C ARG A 1086 4.43 -3.30 2.93
N GLN A 1087 4.27 -2.05 3.47
CA GLN A 1087 3.92 -0.89 2.62
C GLN A 1087 5.15 -0.39 1.85
N ILE A 1088 5.11 -0.63 0.50
CA ILE A 1088 6.23 -0.41 -0.46
C ILE A 1088 6.23 1.06 -0.91
N ALA A 1089 5.17 1.81 -0.90
CA ALA A 1089 5.17 3.21 -1.36
C ALA A 1089 3.86 3.90 -0.91
N GLN A 1090 4.03 5.15 -0.58
CA GLN A 1090 2.93 5.96 -0.04
C GLN A 1090 2.94 7.36 -0.65
N PHE A 1091 1.96 7.76 -1.16
CA PHE A 1091 1.79 9.03 -1.92
C PHE A 1091 0.69 9.89 -1.28
N GLU A 1092 1.10 10.99 -0.60
CA GLU A 1092 0.62 11.75 0.57
C GLU A 1092 -0.05 13.07 0.10
N ASP A 1093 -0.64 13.21 -1.21
CA ASP A 1093 -1.32 14.44 -1.68
C ASP A 1093 -2.78 14.15 -2.09
N GLN A 1094 -3.72 14.89 -1.44
CA GLN A 1094 -5.17 15.01 -1.34
C GLN A 1094 -5.82 15.24 -2.72
N ASN A 1095 -5.05 14.77 -3.96
CA ASN A 1095 -5.64 14.91 -5.32
C ASN A 1095 -5.45 13.65 -6.16
N THR A 1096 -6.46 13.32 -7.10
CA THR A 1096 -6.86 12.21 -7.99
C THR A 1096 -5.70 11.79 -8.91
N GLY A 1097 -5.04 10.40 -8.69
CA GLY A 1097 -3.86 9.85 -9.45
C GLY A 1097 -4.17 8.38 -9.84
N THR A 1098 -3.97 8.01 -11.09
CA THR A 1098 -4.21 6.80 -11.82
C THR A 1098 -2.90 6.04 -12.10
N LEU A 1099 -2.68 4.67 -11.75
CA LEU A 1099 -1.56 3.75 -11.94
C LEU A 1099 -1.61 3.11 -13.33
N SER A 1100 -0.46 2.94 -14.01
CA SER A 1100 -0.40 2.31 -15.34
C SER A 1100 -0.61 0.80 -15.25
N PRO A 1101 -1.28 0.14 -16.17
CA PRO A 1101 -1.67 -1.28 -16.24
C PRO A 1101 -0.54 -2.23 -15.89
N ASP A 1102 0.84 -1.78 -16.03
CA ASP A 1102 1.99 -2.64 -15.70
C ASP A 1102 2.56 -2.31 -14.32
N TRP A 1103 2.11 -1.56 -13.63
CA TRP A 1103 2.33 -1.24 -12.19
C TRP A 1103 3.70 -0.59 -12.00
N GLN A 1104 4.39 0.18 -13.09
CA GLN A 1104 5.78 0.68 -12.99
C GLN A 1104 5.78 2.22 -12.91
N LYS A 1105 4.51 2.92 -13.11
CA LYS A 1105 4.51 4.40 -13.11
C LYS A 1105 3.21 4.91 -12.46
N ILE A 1106 3.28 5.98 -11.74
CA ILE A 1106 2.10 6.51 -11.01
C ILE A 1106 2.04 8.04 -11.22
N ALA A 1107 0.69 8.70 -11.78
CA ALA A 1107 0.58 10.10 -12.19
C ALA A 1107 -5.52 11.31 -16.22
N PHE A 1108 -0.15 12.10 -10.62
CA PHE A 1108 -0.92 12.84 -9.61
C PHE A 1108 -1.20 14.27 -10.12
N ILE A 1109 -2.50 14.86 -9.75
CA ILE A 1109 -2.74 16.30 -10.02
C ILE A 1109 -2.58 17.09 -8.72
N GLN A 1110 -1.70 18.40 -8.60
CA GLN A 1110 -1.36 19.22 -7.41
C GLN A 1110 -1.84 20.66 -7.60
N GLY A 1111 -2.97 21.32 -6.46
CA GLY A 1111 -3.09 22.77 -6.20
C GLY A 1111 -4.43 23.05 -5.47
N ILE A 1112 -4.27 23.88 -4.00
CA ILE A 1112 -5.50 24.34 -3.32
C ILE A 1112 -5.21 25.72 -2.70
N ARG A 1113 -4.95 26.90 -3.56
CA ARG A 1113 -5.44 28.26 -3.19
C ARG A 1113 -5.41 29.17 -4.43
N ALA A 1114 -6.60 29.70 -4.83
CA ALA A 1114 -7.10 30.77 -5.71
C ALA A 1114 -5.99 31.79 -6.05
N SER A 1115 -4.61 31.36 -6.28
CA SER A 1115 -3.84 32.36 -7.06
C SER A 1115 -2.49 31.76 -7.46
N ASP A 1116 -2.27 30.28 -7.86
CA ASP A 1116 -1.08 29.92 -8.66
C ASP A 1116 -1.30 28.53 -9.29
N ASP A 1117 -1.24 28.34 -10.75
CA ASP A 1117 -1.08 27.32 -11.82
C ASP A 1117 -0.89 25.92 -11.26
N GLU A 1118 -2.21 25.11 -11.36
CA GLU A 1118 -2.35 23.71 -10.93
C GLU A 1118 -1.80 22.75 -11.98
N VAL A 1119 -0.54 21.84 -11.64
CA VAL A 1119 0.36 21.04 -12.51
C VAL A 1119 0.25 19.57 -12.11
N VAL A 1120 -0.02 18.56 -13.25
CA VAL A 1120 -0.10 17.09 -13.19
C VAL A 1120 1.31 16.51 -13.20
N ARG A 1121 1.74 15.69 -11.92
CA ARG A 1121 3.10 15.13 -11.80
C ARG A 1121 3.05 13.59 -11.88
N VAL A 1122 4.20 12.93 -12.57
CA VAL A 1122 4.27 11.46 -12.92
C VAL A 1122 5.53 10.89 -12.25
N TYR A 1123 5.36 9.75 -11.38
CA TYR A 1123 6.45 9.15 -10.60
C TYR A 1123 6.61 7.68 -10.99
N HIS A 1124 8.03 7.13 -10.89
CA HIS A 1124 8.38 5.75 -11.27
C HIS A 1124 8.50 4.87 -10.02
N ILE A 1125 7.93 3.48 -10.17
CA ILE A 1125 7.89 2.60 -8.97
C ILE A 1125 8.84 1.42 -9.22
N ASP A 1126 10.06 1.31 -8.12
CA ASP A 1126 11.05 0.23 -8.40
C ASP A 1126 10.73 -0.99 -7.54
N THR A 1127 10.79 -2.22 -8.02
CA THR A 1127 10.06 -3.40 -7.51
C THR A 1127 11.04 -4.57 -7.35
N ASN A 1128 12.50 -4.33 -7.41
CA ASN A 1128 13.46 -5.40 -7.07
C ASN A 1128 14.89 -4.92 -7.34
N LEU A 1129 15.87 -5.62 -6.45
CA LEU A 1129 17.28 -5.16 -6.40
C LEU A 1129 17.83 -4.96 -7.81
N ASP A 1130 17.31 -5.71 -8.82
CA ASP A 1130 17.79 -5.57 -10.21
C ASP A 1130 17.20 -4.30 -10.87
N SER A 1131 16.08 -4.04 -10.53
CA SER A 1131 15.40 -2.83 -11.06
C SER A 1131 15.92 -1.56 -10.36
N LEU A 1132 16.35 -1.76 -9.09
CA LEU A 1132 16.89 -0.60 -8.33
C LEU A 1132 18.32 -0.30 -8.78
N LEU A 1133 19.01 -1.37 -9.16
CA LEU A 1133 20.40 -1.22 -9.63
C LEU A 1133 20.42 -0.72 -11.08
N SER A 1134 19.44 -1.16 -11.86
CA SER A 1134 19.34 -0.67 -13.25
C SER A 1134 18.96 0.81 -13.31
N ARG A 1135 18.31 1.19 -12.56
CA ARG A 1135 17.83 2.59 -12.55
C ARG A 1135 18.87 3.51 -11.90
N ALA A 1136 19.38 3.04 -10.74
CA ALA A 1136 20.47 3.83 -10.11
C ALA A 1136 21.64 4.00 -11.07
N CYS A 1137 21.88 2.94 -11.88
CA CYS A 1137 22.98 2.98 -12.88
C CYS A 1137 22.61 3.90 -14.06
N GLN A 1138 21.39 3.99 -14.33
CA GLN A 1138 20.92 4.89 -15.41
C GLN A 1138 20.93 6.36 -14.94
N SER A 1139 20.70 6.60 -13.69
CA SER A 1139 20.65 7.98 -13.16
C SER A 1139 22.05 8.58 -13.06
N LEU A 1140 23.15 7.68 -13.10
CA LEU A 1140 24.54 8.19 -13.05
C LEU A 1140 25.23 7.96 -14.40
N LYS A 1141 24.37 7.61 -15.40
CA LYS A 1141 24.93 7.17 -16.70
C LYS A 1141 25.86 8.24 -17.30
N TYR A 1142 25.57 9.46 -17.16
CA TYR A 1142 26.38 10.52 -17.79
C TYR A 1142 27.57 10.89 -16.89
N TYR A 1143 27.47 10.77 -15.57
CA TYR A 1143 28.55 11.00 -14.57
C TYR A 1143 29.59 9.87 -14.65
N LEU A 1144 29.20 8.63 -14.92
CA LEU A 1144 30.11 7.47 -15.05
C LEU A 1144 30.82 7.48 -16.40
N LEU A 1145 30.14 8.14 -17.43
CA LEU A 1145 30.71 8.19 -18.80
C LEU A 1145 31.77 9.28 -18.90
N TYR A 1146 31.85 10.21 -17.92
CA TYR A 1146 32.74 11.38 -18.10
C TYR A 1146 33.70 11.47 -16.91
N SER A 1147 33.77 10.38 -16.08
CA SER A 1147 34.75 10.34 -14.98
C SER A 1147 35.67 9.12 -15.16
N PRO A 1148 36.88 9.34 -15.62
CA PRO A 1148 37.84 8.29 -16.03
C PRO A 1148 38.29 7.44 -14.83
N ASN A 1149 38.04 7.89 -13.59
CA ASN A 1149 38.52 7.13 -12.41
C ASN A 1149 37.42 6.19 -11.90
N LEU A 1150 36.29 6.00 -12.61
CA LEU A 1150 35.18 5.14 -12.13
C LEU A 1150 34.86 4.08 -13.18
N LYS A 1151 35.88 3.51 -13.79
CA LYS A 1151 35.75 2.54 -14.91
C LYS A 1151 35.11 1.23 -14.41
N ASP A 1152 35.42 0.83 -13.29
CA ASP A 1152 34.87 -0.44 -12.74
C ASP A 1152 33.38 -0.29 -12.40
N ASP A 1153 32.90 0.82 -11.86
CA ASP A 1153 31.46 1.10 -11.58
C ASP A 1153 30.67 1.24 -12.90
N ARG A 1154 31.31 1.80 -13.89
CA ARG A 1154 30.68 1.96 -15.22
C ARG A 1154 30.47 0.60 -15.89
N ASP A 1155 31.41 -0.28 -15.81
CA ASP A 1155 31.30 -1.61 -16.47
C ASP A 1155 30.25 -2.47 -15.75
N ARG A 1156 30.18 -2.33 -14.45
CA ARG A 1156 29.16 -3.08 -13.69
C ARG A 1156 27.75 -2.57 -14.01
N CYS A 1157 27.59 -1.22 -14.21
CA CYS A 1157 26.28 -0.62 -14.51
C CYS A 1157 25.87 -0.91 -15.96
N ILE A 1158 26.81 -1.10 -16.85
CA ILE A 1158 26.52 -1.44 -18.26
C ILE A 1158 26.08 -2.92 -18.33
N ALA A 1159 26.69 -3.76 -17.60
CA ALA A 1159 26.32 -5.20 -17.57
C ALA A 1159 24.92 -5.37 -16.95
N GLN A 1160 24.46 -4.51 -16.06
CA GLN A 1160 23.14 -4.57 -15.40
C GLN A 1160 22.04 -4.05 -16.34
N THR A 1161 22.20 -3.14 -17.30
CA THR A 1161 21.18 -2.48 -18.17
C THR A 1161 21.10 -3.20 -19.51
N HIS A 1162 21.98 -4.21 -19.85
CA HIS A 1162 22.00 -4.86 -21.17
C HIS A 1162 21.60 -6.33 -21.04
N ASN A 1163 21.01 -6.83 -19.93
CA ASN A 1163 20.51 -8.23 -19.90
C ASN A 1163 19.03 -8.29 -20.26
N LYS A 1164 18.43 -7.81 -21.43
CA LYS A 1164 17.22 -8.39 -22.08
C LYS A 1164 17.59 -9.64 -22.90
N PRO A 1165 16.87 -10.87 -22.74
CA PRO A 1165 17.05 -11.92 -23.75
C PRO A 1165 16.54 -11.48 -25.14
N ALA A 1166 17.35 -11.14 -26.10
CA ALA A 1166 17.18 -11.27 -27.57
C ALA A 1166 16.38 -12.54 -27.92
N ASN A 1167 14.98 -12.46 -27.91
CA ASN A 1167 14.38 -13.33 -28.94
C ASN A 1167 13.00 -12.77 -29.36
N HIS A 1168 12.79 -12.15 -30.60
CA HIS A 1168 11.85 -11.98 -31.72
C HIS A 1168 10.54 -11.33 -31.26
#